data_AF-A0A7V8WIN0-F1
#
_entry.id   AF-A0A7V8WIN0-F1
#
_cell.length_a   1.000
_cell.length_b   1.000
_cell.length_c   1.000
_cell.angle_alpha   90.00
_cell.angle_beta   90.00
_cell.angle_gamma   90.00
#
_symmetry.space_group_name_H-M   'P 1'
#
loop_
_entity.id
_entity.type
_entity.pdbx_description
1 polymer ?
#
loop_
_entity_poly.entity_id
_entity_poly.type
_entity_poly.pdbx_seq_one_letter_code
_entity_poly.pdbx_strand_id
1 'polypeptide(L)'
;MTPGARSNAVRWGALAVGIVLFAAALYYINISLAVGTIRRLGVALPLALLFSGLWHLVRTWAWSWCFPPDRNLSFLRLARVRLAAEAFSYLTLRGIAGEPLKVVLLSDRVDPREATAAVALERVAYMIGTTVIVGVLSVIALAVLPLTRLWFRVFRAFAIGAAVIAALTGILISGRGTYIQSCFTRVDRRWGTSIAGGRISRFTCAVERQMLDLVRGNPRRLAVLMCATIAAYTLMALEAWVILRASGTPISAIDALTVETFSRVASFASAFIPANLGALEASSLAAVSAIGVAGGGAALALARRLRGLFWAGIGLAIYPRGTQRRVSSGDYKATAASSPSAVDATPRPVLLYIPRDASVPVSPDVRLCGMAAGERVVRSALRAGYGTVLIWQPPRPRQSHLFARLAHQLDGVTVVSTVDEWQRAIGTLDQQQALTAVGAGTVVSPTLLSHAALLAAEPAAPVDVPAGPDWPISGVIRLAAADAADPSAVSTALAARRRVLSRPSGEDVSYGRGQLAIQMVSPSDIEPADRTLRRSSYKDTDAKVARFNRTLSLPISIALIRTPLTANQLSILLVLLGFYSGWLFSVGHYGTAVLAAALSLVASILDGCDGEIARLKYQESALGCWIETVGDYSYYLAVFFGVTIGVVRDTGSVFFFRIGLLALAGTLVTFALLIYLRARITAGQPTRLHAVAKSRMTADPSVWTRLIWTVAPVGTRAAMPYGILFLALADALPVVLVLAALGSNLYWLTLTLKLKDLLRDDQEETVAV
;
A
#
# COMPACT_ATOMS: atom_id res chain seq x y z
N MET A 1 -0.24 18.15 -4.14
CA MET A 1 -0.13 17.97 -2.67
C MET A 1 1.33 17.83 -2.30
N THR A 2 1.87 18.77 -1.52
CA THR A 2 3.23 18.71 -0.99
C THR A 2 3.41 17.49 -0.08
N PRO A 3 4.64 16.97 0.11
CA PRO A 3 4.90 15.85 1.03
C PRO A 3 4.36 16.10 2.45
N GLY A 4 4.36 17.36 2.88
CA GLY A 4 3.80 17.80 4.15
C GLY A 4 2.27 17.71 4.24
N ALA A 5 1.56 18.14 3.19
CA ALA A 5 0.10 18.02 3.13
C ALA A 5 -0.35 16.55 3.13
N ARG A 6 0.41 15.64 2.49
CA ARG A 6 0.16 14.20 2.49
C ARG A 6 0.34 13.57 3.88
N SER A 7 1.43 13.90 4.58
CA SER A 7 1.67 13.41 5.95
C SER A 7 0.57 13.87 6.91
N ASN A 8 0.15 15.13 6.81
CA ASN A 8 -0.94 15.67 7.64
C ASN A 8 -2.29 15.00 7.38
N ALA A 9 -2.63 14.75 6.10
CA ALA A 9 -3.88 14.05 5.75
C ALA A 9 -3.92 12.62 6.32
N VAL A 10 -2.81 11.87 6.24
CA VAL A 10 -2.70 10.53 6.83
C VAL A 10 -2.77 10.59 8.36
N ARG A 11 -2.10 11.56 8.99
CA ARG A 11 -2.13 11.75 10.46
C ARG A 11 -3.53 12.02 10.98
N TRP A 12 -4.27 12.93 10.36
CA TRP A 12 -5.64 13.27 10.77
C TRP A 12 -6.65 12.19 10.39
N GLY A 13 -6.49 11.56 9.22
CA GLY A 13 -7.33 10.43 8.81
C GLY A 13 -7.20 9.24 9.76
N ALA A 14 -5.98 8.86 10.14
CA ALA A 14 -5.74 7.78 11.11
C ALA A 14 -6.35 8.10 12.49
N LEU A 15 -6.26 9.36 12.95
CA LEU A 15 -6.89 9.79 14.20
C LEU A 15 -8.42 9.70 14.14
N ALA A 16 -9.04 10.18 13.05
CA ALA A 16 -10.49 10.14 12.87
C ALA A 16 -11.01 8.69 12.84
N VAL A 17 -10.36 7.82 12.06
CA VAL A 17 -10.67 6.38 12.03
C VAL A 17 -10.49 5.76 13.42
N GLY A 18 -9.40 6.09 14.12
CA GLY A 18 -9.17 5.64 15.49
C GLY A 18 -10.29 6.05 16.45
N ILE A 19 -10.77 7.29 16.40
CA ILE A 19 -11.86 7.77 17.26
C ILE A 19 -13.17 7.03 16.96
N VAL A 20 -13.52 6.85 15.69
CA VAL A 20 -14.75 6.14 15.28
C VAL A 20 -14.70 4.68 15.75
N LEU A 21 -13.58 4.00 15.55
CA LEU A 21 -13.41 2.61 16.00
C LEU A 21 -13.39 2.49 17.53
N PHE A 22 -12.84 3.48 18.23
CA PHE A 22 -12.87 3.54 19.69
C PHE A 22 -14.31 3.69 20.21
N ALA A 23 -15.10 4.59 19.61
CA ALA A 23 -16.52 4.77 19.94
C ALA A 23 -17.33 3.50 19.67
N ALA A 24 -17.09 2.84 18.53
CA ALA A 24 -17.71 1.55 18.21
C ALA A 24 -17.31 0.47 19.24
N ALA A 25 -16.03 0.40 19.61
CA ALA A 25 -15.56 -0.55 20.62
C ALA A 25 -16.22 -0.31 21.99
N LEU A 26 -16.43 0.95 22.38
CA LEU A 26 -17.16 1.30 23.61
C LEU A 26 -18.64 0.92 23.55
N TYR A 27 -19.29 1.09 22.41
CA TYR A 27 -20.71 0.75 22.21
C TYR A 27 -21.00 -0.74 22.46
N TYR A 28 -20.08 -1.63 22.07
CA TYR A 28 -20.23 -3.08 22.27
C TYR A 28 -19.86 -3.57 23.68
N ILE A 29 -19.51 -2.68 24.60
CA ILE A 29 -19.15 -3.07 25.98
C ILE A 29 -20.37 -2.96 26.87
N ASN A 30 -20.65 -4.05 27.58
CA ASN A 30 -21.63 -4.01 28.64
C ASN A 30 -21.07 -3.24 29.86
N ILE A 31 -21.52 -1.99 30.02
CA ILE A 31 -21.04 -1.07 31.06
C ILE A 31 -21.32 -1.60 32.47
N SER A 32 -22.47 -2.28 32.69
CA SER A 32 -22.79 -2.80 34.02
C SER A 32 -21.84 -3.93 34.42
N LEU A 33 -21.51 -4.81 33.48
CA LEU A 33 -20.51 -5.87 33.67
C LEU A 33 -19.11 -5.29 33.90
N ALA A 34 -18.72 -4.27 33.12
CA ALA A 34 -17.45 -3.56 33.28
C ALA A 34 -17.31 -2.92 34.66
N VAL A 35 -18.30 -2.15 35.11
CA VAL A 35 -18.31 -1.51 36.44
C VAL A 35 -18.30 -2.55 37.56
N GLY A 36 -19.07 -3.63 37.43
CA GLY A 36 -19.07 -4.74 38.37
C GLY A 36 -17.69 -5.37 38.53
N THR A 37 -16.95 -5.57 37.43
CA THR A 37 -15.60 -6.12 37.47
C THR A 37 -14.56 -5.12 37.97
N ILE A 38 -14.69 -3.82 37.67
CA ILE A 38 -13.84 -2.78 38.25
C ILE A 38 -13.95 -2.81 39.78
N ARG A 39 -15.18 -2.88 40.31
CA ARG A 39 -15.42 -2.96 41.76
C ARG A 39 -14.85 -4.25 42.37
N ARG A 40 -14.98 -5.39 41.68
CA ARG A 40 -14.44 -6.69 42.15
C ARG A 40 -12.92 -6.74 42.13
N LEU A 41 -12.27 -6.18 41.11
CA LEU A 41 -10.81 -6.17 40.99
C LEU A 41 -10.16 -5.14 41.93
N GLY A 42 -10.85 -4.04 42.27
CA GLY A 42 -10.35 -3.04 43.21
C GLY A 42 -8.96 -2.53 42.84
N VAL A 43 -8.01 -2.64 43.78
CA VAL A 43 -6.61 -2.19 43.64
C VAL A 43 -5.84 -2.98 42.57
N ALA A 44 -6.29 -4.18 42.22
CA ALA A 44 -5.64 -5.00 41.20
C ALA A 44 -5.72 -4.40 39.80
N LEU A 45 -6.77 -3.62 39.49
CA LEU A 45 -6.92 -2.99 38.19
C LEU A 45 -5.89 -1.86 37.98
N PRO A 46 -5.72 -0.87 38.89
CA PRO A 46 -4.61 0.08 38.83
C PRO A 46 -3.24 -0.57 38.75
N LEU A 47 -3.01 -1.67 39.48
CA LEU A 47 -1.73 -2.39 39.45
C LEU A 47 -1.51 -3.09 38.09
N ALA A 48 -2.56 -3.67 37.50
CA ALA A 48 -2.51 -4.21 36.14
C ALA A 48 -2.26 -3.10 35.10
N LEU A 49 -2.88 -1.92 35.26
CA LEU A 49 -2.61 -0.75 34.43
C LEU A 49 -1.15 -0.30 34.57
N LEU A 50 -0.59 -0.31 35.78
CA LEU A 50 0.82 0.01 36.03
C LEU A 50 1.76 -0.95 35.30
N PHE A 51 1.61 -2.26 35.49
CA PHE A 51 2.44 -3.25 34.77
C PHE A 51 2.31 -3.12 33.27
N SER A 52 1.10 -2.79 32.80
CA SER A 52 0.88 -2.59 31.38
C SER A 52 1.57 -1.35 30.81
N GLY A 53 1.56 -0.25 31.56
CA GLY A 53 2.33 0.95 31.22
C GLY A 53 3.82 0.69 31.24
N LEU A 54 4.32 -0.05 32.24
CA LEU A 54 5.73 -0.40 32.36
C LEU A 54 6.22 -1.20 31.15
N TRP A 55 5.47 -2.20 30.65
CA TRP A 55 5.94 -2.93 29.47
C TRP A 55 5.89 -2.07 28.19
N HIS A 56 4.95 -1.11 28.08
CA HIS A 56 5.00 -0.13 27.00
C HIS A 56 6.26 0.76 27.06
N LEU A 57 6.67 1.18 28.26
CA LEU A 57 7.87 1.98 28.48
C LEU A 57 9.15 1.18 28.20
N VAL A 58 9.23 -0.06 28.69
CA VAL A 58 10.35 -0.98 28.42
C VAL A 58 10.51 -1.20 26.91
N ARG A 59 9.42 -1.39 26.17
CA ARG A 59 9.48 -1.51 24.70
C ARG A 59 9.77 -0.18 23.99
N THR A 60 9.46 0.96 24.60
CA THR A 60 9.89 2.27 24.09
C THR A 60 11.39 2.45 24.26
N TRP A 61 11.93 2.02 25.38
CA TRP A 61 13.37 2.04 25.67
C TRP A 61 14.13 1.11 24.72
N ALA A 62 13.63 -0.10 24.47
CA ALA A 62 14.16 -0.97 23.42
C ALA A 62 14.22 -0.26 22.05
N TRP A 63 13.14 0.45 21.69
CA TRP A 63 13.04 1.15 20.42
C TRP A 63 13.98 2.37 20.33
N SER A 64 14.24 3.09 21.43
CA SER A 64 15.17 4.22 21.41
C SER A 64 16.60 3.80 21.08
N TRP A 65 17.00 2.57 21.44
CA TRP A 65 18.30 2.00 21.10
C TRP A 65 18.43 1.54 19.64
N CYS A 66 17.34 1.52 18.88
CA CYS A 66 17.34 1.17 17.46
C CYS A 66 17.73 2.36 16.55
N PHE A 67 17.77 3.58 17.09
CA PHE A 67 18.23 4.76 16.35
C PHE A 67 19.76 4.90 16.42
N PRO A 68 20.38 5.56 15.42
CA PRO A 68 21.81 5.92 15.48
C PRO A 68 22.13 6.81 16.69
N PRO A 69 23.31 6.67 17.32
CA PRO A 69 23.68 7.37 18.56
C PRO A 69 23.75 8.90 18.40
N ASP A 70 23.95 9.40 17.18
CA ASP A 70 24.16 10.83 16.90
C ASP A 70 22.85 11.66 16.90
N ARG A 71 21.69 11.02 17.11
CA ARG A 71 20.38 11.69 17.12
C ARG A 71 19.80 11.79 18.53
N ASN A 72 19.71 13.03 19.03
CA ASN A 72 18.99 13.34 20.27
C ASN A 72 17.46 13.33 20.08
N LEU A 73 16.84 12.15 20.21
CA LEU A 73 15.38 12.00 20.27
C LEU A 73 14.91 11.91 21.72
N SER A 74 13.94 12.72 22.12
CA SER A 74 13.39 12.66 23.47
C SER A 74 12.60 11.36 23.68
N PHE A 75 12.90 10.65 24.76
CA PHE A 75 12.23 9.40 25.13
C PHE A 75 10.70 9.58 25.23
N LEU A 76 10.25 10.70 25.81
CA LEU A 76 8.83 11.01 25.96
C LEU A 76 8.10 11.10 24.62
N ARG A 77 8.78 11.60 23.57
CA ARG A 77 8.20 11.67 22.23
C ARG A 77 8.07 10.28 21.61
N LEU A 78 9.09 9.43 21.74
CA LEU A 78 9.02 8.04 21.29
C LEU A 78 7.90 7.29 22.01
N ALA A 79 7.73 7.52 23.32
CA ALA A 79 6.64 6.93 24.10
C ALA A 79 5.26 7.36 23.57
N ARG A 80 5.05 8.65 23.30
CA ARG A 80 3.79 9.17 22.72
C ARG A 80 3.49 8.58 21.36
N VAL A 81 4.48 8.57 20.45
CA VAL A 81 4.31 7.99 19.11
C VAL A 81 3.97 6.51 19.19
N ARG A 82 4.67 5.77 20.05
CA ARG A 82 4.44 4.34 20.23
C ARG A 82 3.04 4.05 20.78
N LEU A 83 2.61 4.78 21.80
CA LEU A 83 1.26 4.62 22.38
C LEU A 83 0.16 4.98 21.37
N ALA A 84 0.34 6.05 20.59
CA ALA A 84 -0.58 6.42 19.51
C ALA A 84 -0.67 5.33 18.43
N ALA A 85 0.47 4.80 18.00
CA ALA A 85 0.53 3.70 17.03
C ALA A 85 -0.09 2.41 17.56
N GLU A 86 0.13 2.09 18.84
CA GLU A 86 -0.44 0.91 19.47
C GLU A 86 -1.96 1.05 19.65
N ALA A 87 -2.46 2.23 20.01
CA ALA A 87 -3.89 2.52 20.08
C ALA A 87 -4.57 2.29 18.72
N PHE A 88 -3.98 2.82 17.65
CA PHE A 88 -4.48 2.60 16.29
C PHE A 88 -4.44 1.11 15.90
N SER A 89 -3.34 0.42 16.20
CA SER A 89 -3.15 -1.02 15.96
C SER A 89 -4.18 -1.89 16.72
N TYR A 90 -4.48 -1.55 17.98
CA TYR A 90 -5.46 -2.27 18.78
C TYR A 90 -6.88 -2.14 18.20
N LEU A 91 -7.25 -0.96 17.72
CA LEU A 91 -8.60 -0.67 17.19
C LEU A 91 -8.81 -1.19 15.76
N THR A 92 -7.75 -1.33 14.97
CA THR A 92 -7.79 -1.77 13.56
C THR A 92 -7.31 -3.22 13.40
N LEU A 93 -6.06 -3.42 12.97
CA LEU A 93 -5.43 -4.73 12.77
C LEU A 93 -4.16 -4.80 13.62
N ARG A 94 -4.17 -5.73 14.59
CA ARG A 94 -3.12 -5.83 15.60
C ARG A 94 -1.78 -6.19 14.96
N GLY A 95 -0.80 -5.30 15.11
CA GLY A 95 0.59 -5.54 14.71
C GLY A 95 0.89 -5.27 13.23
N ILE A 96 -0.09 -4.82 12.44
CA ILE A 96 0.09 -4.46 11.02
C ILE A 96 -0.14 -2.96 10.81
N ALA A 97 -1.24 -2.42 11.36
CA ALA A 97 -1.67 -1.06 11.05
C ALA A 97 -0.87 0.04 11.78
N GLY A 98 -0.36 -0.24 12.99
CA GLY A 98 0.35 0.75 13.80
C GLY A 98 1.80 1.00 13.40
N GLU A 99 2.48 0.04 12.76
CA GLU A 99 3.92 0.17 12.45
C GLU A 99 4.21 1.26 11.40
N PRO A 100 3.49 1.36 10.27
CA PRO A 100 3.65 2.47 9.33
C PRO A 100 3.34 3.83 9.97
N LEU A 101 2.40 3.86 10.91
CA LEU A 101 2.00 5.08 11.58
C LEU A 101 3.15 5.66 12.44
N LYS A 102 4.00 4.82 13.05
CA LYS A 102 5.20 5.28 13.77
C LYS A 102 6.13 6.08 12.85
N VAL A 103 6.33 5.61 11.62
CA VAL A 103 7.17 6.27 10.61
C VAL A 103 6.57 7.63 10.22
N VAL A 104 5.26 7.66 9.97
CA VAL A 104 4.54 8.90 9.61
C VAL A 104 4.55 9.93 10.75
N LEU A 105 4.41 9.49 12.00
CA LEU A 105 4.42 10.37 13.17
C LEU A 105 5.83 10.88 13.57
N LEU A 106 6.88 10.21 13.09
CA LEU A 106 8.28 10.66 13.25
C LEU A 106 8.85 11.41 12.03
N SER A 107 8.10 11.47 10.92
CA SER A 107 8.58 12.02 9.65
C SER A 107 8.93 13.51 9.70
N ASP A 108 8.61 14.22 10.78
CA ASP A 108 8.95 15.63 10.99
C ASP A 108 10.34 15.82 11.63
N ARG A 109 10.97 14.75 12.14
CA ARG A 109 12.28 14.82 12.81
C ARG A 109 13.28 13.77 12.36
N VAL A 110 12.80 12.66 11.81
CA VAL A 110 13.62 11.52 11.39
C VAL A 110 13.34 11.23 9.93
N ASP A 111 14.39 10.93 9.16
CA ASP A 111 14.23 10.47 7.78
C ASP A 111 13.33 9.22 7.78
N PRO A 112 12.32 9.14 6.90
CA PRO A 112 11.47 7.95 6.78
C PRO A 112 12.25 6.63 6.67
N ARG A 113 13.43 6.61 6.03
CA ARG A 113 14.29 5.43 5.89
C ARG A 113 14.86 4.98 7.24
N GLU A 114 15.43 5.90 8.00
CA GLU A 114 15.95 5.63 9.36
C GLU A 114 14.83 5.19 10.31
N ALA A 115 13.69 5.88 10.28
CA ALA A 115 12.53 5.52 11.10
C ALA A 115 12.00 4.12 10.74
N THR A 116 11.96 3.78 9.44
CA THR A 116 11.56 2.45 8.97
C THR A 116 12.54 1.37 9.44
N ALA A 117 13.85 1.63 9.34
CA ALA A 117 14.88 0.69 9.81
C ALA A 117 14.79 0.46 11.33
N ALA A 118 14.63 1.52 12.13
CA ALA A 118 14.50 1.42 13.58
C ALA A 118 13.21 0.68 14.01
N VAL A 119 12.09 0.93 13.33
CA VAL A 119 10.82 0.20 13.56
C VAL A 119 10.97 -1.27 13.19
N ALA A 120 11.57 -1.57 12.03
CA ALA A 120 11.80 -2.95 11.59
C ALA A 120 12.73 -3.70 12.56
N LEU A 121 13.80 -3.05 13.03
CA LEU A 121 14.77 -3.65 13.94
C LEU A 121 14.15 -4.03 15.29
N GLU A 122 13.41 -3.11 15.94
CA GLU A 122 12.71 -3.42 17.20
C GLU A 122 11.69 -4.53 17.01
N ARG A 123 10.96 -4.52 15.89
CA ARG A 123 9.93 -5.51 15.59
C ARG A 123 10.51 -6.91 15.41
N VAL A 124 11.57 -7.03 14.61
CA VAL A 124 12.26 -8.31 14.36
C VAL A 124 12.88 -8.84 15.65
N ALA A 125 13.57 -7.99 16.42
CA ALA A 125 14.16 -8.37 17.68
C ALA A 125 13.10 -8.86 18.68
N TYR A 126 12.00 -8.13 18.84
CA TYR A 126 10.89 -8.53 19.70
C TYR A 126 10.23 -9.83 19.24
N MET A 127 10.03 -10.02 17.94
CA MET A 127 9.43 -11.24 17.38
C MET A 127 10.32 -12.47 17.63
N ILE A 128 11.64 -12.35 17.41
CA ILE A 128 12.60 -13.42 17.68
C ILE A 128 12.62 -13.72 19.19
N GLY A 129 12.84 -12.71 20.02
CA GLY A 129 12.94 -12.87 21.46
C GLY A 129 11.69 -13.49 22.07
N THR A 130 10.50 -13.03 21.67
CA THR A 130 9.23 -13.63 22.13
C THR A 130 9.03 -15.05 21.63
N THR A 131 9.46 -15.38 20.41
CA THR A 131 9.37 -16.75 19.90
C THR A 131 10.28 -17.70 20.66
N VAL A 132 11.48 -17.26 21.03
CA VAL A 132 12.40 -18.04 21.89
C VAL A 132 11.78 -18.26 23.27
N ILE A 133 11.28 -17.19 23.92
CA ILE A 133 10.63 -17.29 25.23
C ILE A 133 9.43 -18.24 25.18
N VAL A 134 8.51 -18.04 24.23
CA VAL A 134 7.33 -18.90 24.05
C VAL A 134 7.74 -20.33 23.72
N GLY A 135 8.79 -20.54 22.94
CA GLY A 135 9.34 -21.85 22.61
C GLY A 135 9.84 -22.61 23.83
N VAL A 136 10.68 -21.98 24.66
CA VAL A 136 11.19 -22.55 25.90
C VAL A 136 10.04 -22.89 26.85
N LEU A 137 9.11 -21.96 27.04
CA LEU A 137 7.93 -22.19 27.87
C LEU A 137 7.01 -23.27 27.28
N SER A 138 7.00 -23.43 25.95
CA SER A 138 6.22 -24.48 25.31
C SER A 138 6.80 -25.87 25.55
N VAL A 139 8.14 -25.99 25.54
CA VAL A 139 8.83 -27.24 25.90
C VAL A 139 8.54 -27.62 27.34
N ILE A 140 8.62 -26.65 28.26
CA ILE A 140 8.29 -26.86 29.68
C ILE A 140 6.82 -27.29 29.83
N ALA A 141 5.90 -26.60 29.16
CA ALA A 141 4.47 -26.94 29.21
C ALA A 141 4.19 -28.36 28.69
N LEU A 142 4.87 -28.80 27.62
CA LEU A 142 4.74 -30.17 27.09
C LEU A 142 5.25 -31.23 28.06
N ALA A 143 6.22 -30.90 28.91
CA ALA A 143 6.81 -31.82 29.88
C ALA A 143 6.03 -31.90 31.20
N VAL A 144 5.41 -30.80 31.62
CA VAL A 144 4.84 -30.66 32.97
C VAL A 144 3.32 -30.68 32.99
N LEU A 145 2.64 -30.23 31.93
CA LEU A 145 1.18 -30.05 31.96
C LEU A 145 0.43 -31.17 31.22
N PRO A 146 -0.71 -31.64 31.77
CA PRO A 146 -1.59 -32.59 31.10
C PRO A 146 -2.40 -31.89 29.99
N LEU A 147 -1.77 -31.67 28.83
CA LEU A 147 -2.37 -30.94 27.72
C LEU A 147 -3.40 -31.78 26.94
N THR A 148 -4.48 -31.14 26.48
CA THR A 148 -5.40 -31.74 25.50
C THR A 148 -4.70 -32.03 24.16
N ARG A 149 -5.26 -32.94 23.34
CA ARG A 149 -4.71 -33.28 22.00
C ARG A 149 -4.52 -32.07 21.07
N LEU A 150 -5.36 -31.03 21.21
CA LEU A 150 -5.22 -29.82 20.43
C LEU A 150 -4.03 -28.99 20.94
N TRP A 151 -3.99 -28.71 22.24
CA TRP A 151 -2.93 -27.92 22.85
C TRP A 151 -1.56 -28.56 22.72
N PHE A 152 -1.47 -29.89 22.87
CA PHE A 152 -0.23 -30.62 22.63
C PHE A 152 0.33 -30.39 21.23
N ARG A 153 -0.52 -30.46 20.18
CA ARG A 153 -0.09 -30.21 18.79
C ARG A 153 0.38 -28.78 18.58
N VAL A 154 -0.34 -27.82 19.14
CA VAL A 154 0.00 -26.39 19.01
C VAL A 154 1.32 -26.07 19.71
N PHE A 155 1.49 -26.49 20.96
CA PHE A 155 2.71 -26.25 21.73
C PHE A 155 3.93 -26.93 21.11
N ARG A 156 3.76 -28.14 20.58
CA ARG A 156 4.81 -28.84 19.83
C ARG A 156 5.24 -28.05 18.59
N ALA A 157 4.31 -27.46 17.85
CA ALA A 157 4.65 -26.63 16.69
C ALA A 157 5.45 -25.38 17.08
N PHE A 158 5.09 -24.70 18.17
CA PHE A 158 5.84 -23.55 18.68
C PHE A 158 7.23 -23.94 19.21
N ALA A 159 7.34 -25.07 19.92
CA ALA A 159 8.62 -25.60 20.38
C ALA A 159 9.57 -25.92 19.20
N ILE A 160 9.07 -26.59 18.15
CA ILE A 160 9.84 -26.86 16.93
C ILE A 160 10.25 -25.55 16.25
N GLY A 161 9.32 -24.60 16.08
CA GLY A 161 9.60 -23.32 15.46
C GLY A 161 10.69 -22.53 16.20
N ALA A 162 10.64 -22.52 17.53
CA ALA A 162 11.67 -21.89 18.35
C ALA A 162 13.01 -22.62 18.28
N ALA A 163 13.03 -23.95 18.25
CA ALA A 163 14.26 -24.73 18.06
C ALA A 163 14.91 -24.42 16.71
N VAL A 164 14.12 -24.29 15.63
CA VAL A 164 14.61 -23.88 14.31
C VAL A 164 15.21 -22.47 14.37
N ILE A 165 14.53 -21.50 15.00
CA ILE A 165 15.04 -20.14 15.14
C ILE A 165 16.32 -20.10 15.99
N ALA A 166 16.39 -20.87 17.08
CA ALA A 166 17.57 -20.97 17.92
C ALA A 166 18.75 -21.60 17.17
N ALA A 167 18.51 -22.67 16.39
CA ALA A 167 19.51 -23.29 15.54
C ALA A 167 20.02 -22.32 14.47
N LEU A 168 19.13 -21.61 13.77
CA LEU A 168 19.50 -20.60 12.79
C LEU A 168 20.31 -19.46 13.43
N THR A 169 19.93 -19.01 14.62
CA THR A 169 20.64 -17.96 15.37
C THR A 169 22.02 -18.44 15.82
N GLY A 170 22.14 -19.68 16.30
CA GLY A 170 23.42 -20.29 16.68
C GLY A 170 24.38 -20.49 15.50
N ILE A 171 23.84 -20.92 14.35
CA ILE A 171 24.61 -21.00 13.09
C ILE A 171 25.08 -19.59 12.68
N LEU A 172 24.24 -18.57 12.84
CA LEU A 172 24.58 -17.19 12.49
C LEU A 172 25.66 -16.57 13.41
N ILE A 173 25.66 -16.93 14.70
CA ILE A 173 26.63 -16.44 15.69
C ILE A 173 28.02 -17.10 15.52
N SER A 174 28.09 -18.38 15.16
CA SER A 174 29.30 -19.23 15.31
C SER A 174 30.38 -19.14 14.22
N GLY A 175 30.14 -18.50 13.10
CA GLY A 175 31.07 -18.33 11.99
C GLY A 175 31.36 -16.89 11.58
N ARG A 176 32.21 -16.73 10.56
CA ARG A 176 32.93 -15.47 10.27
C ARG A 176 32.46 -14.72 9.01
N GLY A 177 31.30 -15.04 8.42
CA GLY A 177 30.83 -14.42 7.16
C GLY A 177 29.33 -14.57 6.87
N THR A 178 28.92 -14.36 5.60
CA THR A 178 27.55 -14.64 5.10
C THR A 178 27.40 -16.13 4.82
N TYR A 179 26.65 -16.84 5.66
CA TYR A 179 26.49 -18.30 5.63
C TYR A 179 25.53 -18.75 4.57
N ILE A 180 24.43 -18.02 4.41
CA ILE A 180 23.39 -18.39 3.47
C ILE A 180 23.94 -18.23 2.04
N GLN A 181 24.68 -17.15 1.79
CA GLN A 181 25.41 -16.94 0.53
C GLN A 181 26.52 -18.00 0.30
N SER A 182 27.27 -18.38 1.33
CA SER A 182 28.31 -19.42 1.24
C SER A 182 27.74 -20.83 1.05
N CYS A 183 26.56 -21.11 1.62
CA CYS A 183 25.84 -22.37 1.45
C CYS A 183 25.30 -22.48 0.03
N PHE A 184 24.63 -21.43 -0.47
CA PHE A 184 24.13 -21.41 -1.83
C PHE A 184 25.24 -21.51 -2.88
N THR A 185 26.39 -20.86 -2.66
CA THR A 185 27.55 -21.00 -3.56
C THR A 185 28.20 -22.40 -3.53
N ARG A 186 28.16 -23.11 -2.39
CA ARG A 186 28.62 -24.52 -2.31
C ARG A 186 27.65 -25.48 -2.99
N VAL A 187 26.35 -25.28 -2.82
CA VAL A 187 25.31 -26.07 -3.50
C VAL A 187 25.42 -25.85 -5.00
N ASP A 188 25.65 -24.61 -5.44
CA ASP A 188 25.90 -24.27 -6.84
C ASP A 188 27.13 -24.95 -7.43
N ARG A 189 28.24 -25.01 -6.68
CA ARG A 189 29.44 -25.77 -7.10
C ARG A 189 29.23 -27.28 -7.10
N ARG A 190 28.41 -27.82 -6.20
CA ARG A 190 28.20 -29.28 -6.03
C ARG A 190 27.22 -29.83 -7.06
N TRP A 191 26.21 -29.06 -7.43
CA TRP A 191 25.12 -29.50 -8.30
C TRP A 191 24.99 -28.69 -9.60
N GLY A 192 25.91 -27.76 -9.88
CA GLY A 192 25.90 -26.96 -11.11
C GLY A 192 24.73 -25.96 -11.18
N THR A 193 24.13 -25.59 -10.05
CA THR A 193 22.99 -24.68 -9.97
C THR A 193 23.41 -23.21 -9.82
N SER A 194 22.48 -22.25 -9.96
CA SER A 194 22.72 -20.80 -9.82
C SER A 194 21.96 -20.14 -8.63
N ILE A 195 21.76 -20.88 -7.55
CA ILE A 195 20.98 -20.52 -6.35
C ILE A 195 21.55 -19.29 -5.65
N ALA A 196 22.87 -19.09 -5.65
CA ALA A 196 23.55 -17.96 -5.01
C ALA A 196 23.20 -16.61 -5.65
N GLY A 197 22.95 -16.57 -6.97
CA GLY A 197 22.49 -15.38 -7.69
C GLY A 197 20.98 -15.12 -7.57
N GLY A 198 20.23 -16.13 -7.12
CA GLY A 198 18.76 -16.12 -7.05
C GLY A 198 18.17 -15.15 -6.02
N ARG A 199 16.91 -14.78 -6.22
CA ARG A 199 16.18 -13.84 -5.34
C ARG A 199 15.94 -14.37 -3.92
N ILE A 200 15.85 -15.69 -3.74
CA ILE A 200 15.76 -16.32 -2.40
C ILE A 200 17.06 -16.09 -1.65
N SER A 201 18.22 -16.29 -2.29
CA SER A 201 19.53 -15.92 -1.77
C SER A 201 19.58 -14.45 -1.39
N ARG A 202 19.11 -13.52 -2.24
CA ARG A 202 19.09 -12.08 -1.90
C ARG A 202 18.17 -11.70 -0.73
N PHE A 203 16.95 -12.24 -0.64
CA PHE A 203 16.03 -11.98 0.47
C PHE A 203 16.54 -12.61 1.77
N THR A 204 16.94 -13.88 1.74
CA THR A 204 17.54 -14.54 2.90
C THR A 204 18.84 -13.87 3.29
N CYS A 205 19.62 -13.34 2.35
CA CYS A 205 20.83 -12.54 2.62
C CYS A 205 20.50 -11.12 3.13
N ALA A 206 19.34 -10.54 2.80
CA ALA A 206 18.88 -9.28 3.38
C ALA A 206 18.37 -9.47 4.82
N VAL A 207 17.61 -10.54 5.06
CA VAL A 207 17.20 -10.96 6.41
C VAL A 207 18.42 -11.37 7.23
N GLU A 208 19.37 -12.10 6.65
CA GLU A 208 20.65 -12.48 7.24
C GLU A 208 21.46 -11.23 7.57
N ARG A 209 21.59 -10.26 6.66
CA ARG A 209 22.26 -8.97 6.93
C ARG A 209 21.61 -8.22 8.08
N GLN A 210 20.29 -8.11 8.10
CA GLN A 210 19.58 -7.42 9.18
C GLN A 210 19.67 -8.17 10.53
N MET A 211 19.71 -9.51 10.50
CA MET A 211 19.98 -10.34 11.68
C MET A 211 21.45 -10.25 12.12
N LEU A 212 22.40 -10.20 11.19
CA LEU A 212 23.83 -10.02 11.45
C LEU A 212 24.09 -8.63 12.03
N ASP A 213 23.43 -7.59 11.53
CA ASP A 213 23.50 -6.24 12.09
C ASP A 213 22.96 -6.21 13.52
N LEU A 214 21.89 -6.96 13.81
CA LEU A 214 21.34 -7.10 15.15
C LEU A 214 22.29 -7.86 16.09
N VAL A 215 22.93 -8.94 15.62
CA VAL A 215 23.78 -9.85 16.42
C VAL A 215 25.21 -9.32 16.58
N ARG A 216 25.79 -8.73 15.52
CA ARG A 216 27.20 -8.33 15.43
C ARG A 216 27.40 -6.81 15.45
N GLY A 217 26.37 -6.01 15.17
CA GLY A 217 26.52 -4.56 15.08
C GLY A 217 26.85 -3.90 16.41
N ASN A 218 26.10 -4.21 17.48
CA ASN A 218 26.40 -3.71 18.82
C ASN A 218 25.89 -4.68 19.90
N PRO A 219 26.78 -5.37 20.65
CA PRO A 219 26.37 -6.37 21.64
C PRO A 219 25.56 -5.75 22.78
N ARG A 220 25.79 -4.47 23.10
CA ARG A 220 24.98 -3.74 24.10
C ARG A 220 23.55 -3.51 23.59
N ARG A 221 23.38 -3.18 22.30
CA ARG A 221 22.06 -3.02 21.69
C ARG A 221 21.29 -4.34 21.71
N LEU A 222 21.93 -5.45 21.33
CA LEU A 222 21.31 -6.78 21.40
C LEU A 222 20.90 -7.12 22.84
N ALA A 223 21.79 -6.94 23.81
CA ALA A 223 21.50 -7.20 25.22
C ALA A 223 20.32 -6.36 25.71
N VAL A 224 20.26 -5.07 25.38
CA VAL A 224 19.13 -4.19 25.71
C VAL A 224 17.83 -4.70 25.11
N LEU A 225 17.82 -5.09 23.82
CA LEU A 225 16.63 -5.60 23.14
C LEU A 225 16.14 -6.93 23.75
N MET A 226 17.05 -7.83 24.11
CA MET A 226 16.71 -9.10 24.75
C MET A 226 16.22 -8.91 26.18
N CYS A 227 16.93 -8.13 27.00
CA CYS A 227 16.52 -7.80 28.36
C CYS A 227 15.17 -7.09 28.39
N ALA A 228 14.94 -6.14 27.48
CA ALA A 228 13.66 -5.46 27.36
C ALA A 228 12.53 -6.42 26.94
N THR A 229 12.82 -7.40 26.09
CA THR A 229 11.83 -8.42 25.69
C THR A 229 11.45 -9.32 26.86
N ILE A 230 12.44 -9.80 27.62
CA ILE A 230 12.22 -10.60 28.84
C ILE A 230 11.45 -9.79 29.87
N ALA A 231 11.89 -8.57 30.18
CA ALA A 231 11.22 -7.70 31.14
C ALA A 231 9.77 -7.39 30.73
N ALA A 232 9.53 -7.09 29.45
CA ALA A 232 8.18 -6.88 28.94
C ALA A 232 7.31 -8.14 29.10
N TYR A 233 7.85 -9.33 28.83
CA TYR A 233 7.12 -10.59 28.97
C TYR A 233 6.80 -10.89 30.44
N THR A 234 7.74 -10.68 31.35
CA THR A 234 7.54 -10.83 32.80
C THR A 234 6.49 -9.86 33.32
N LEU A 235 6.52 -8.60 32.90
CA LEU A 235 5.50 -7.61 33.29
C LEU A 235 4.09 -8.01 32.83
N MET A 236 3.98 -8.63 31.65
CA MET A 236 2.72 -9.16 31.16
C MET A 236 2.23 -10.38 31.94
N ALA A 237 3.13 -11.27 32.34
CA ALA A 237 2.80 -12.38 33.22
C ALA A 237 2.37 -11.88 34.61
N LEU A 238 3.05 -10.86 35.16
CA LEU A 238 2.68 -10.21 36.43
C LEU A 238 1.31 -9.52 36.35
N GLU A 239 1.00 -8.88 35.22
CA GLU A 239 -0.34 -8.34 34.94
C GLU A 239 -1.40 -9.44 35.05
N ALA A 240 -1.20 -10.57 34.34
CA ALA A 240 -2.12 -11.70 34.40
C ALA A 240 -2.21 -12.28 35.82
N TRP A 241 -1.08 -12.36 36.54
CA TRP A 241 -1.01 -12.88 37.89
C TRP A 241 -1.88 -12.07 38.86
N VAL A 242 -1.74 -10.74 38.85
CA VAL A 242 -2.51 -9.83 39.71
C VAL A 242 -4.00 -9.90 39.41
N ILE A 243 -4.38 -9.92 38.13
CA ILE A 243 -5.79 -9.98 37.74
C ILE A 243 -6.45 -11.27 38.23
N LEU A 244 -5.79 -12.41 38.04
CA LEU A 244 -6.34 -13.72 38.41
C LEU A 244 -6.34 -13.94 39.93
N ARG A 245 -5.31 -13.50 40.65
CA ARG A 245 -5.31 -13.50 42.12
C ARG A 245 -6.47 -12.68 42.68
N ALA A 246 -6.71 -11.50 42.11
CA ALA A 246 -7.80 -10.62 42.53
C ALA A 246 -9.19 -11.16 42.15
N SER A 247 -9.31 -12.03 41.15
CA SER A 247 -10.56 -12.73 40.84
C SER A 247 -10.86 -13.91 41.75
N GLY A 248 -10.09 -14.10 42.84
CA GLY A 248 -10.25 -15.21 43.78
C GLY A 248 -9.69 -16.53 43.26
N THR A 249 -8.86 -16.48 42.22
CA THR A 249 -8.31 -17.68 41.56
C THR A 249 -6.90 -17.95 42.11
N PRO A 250 -6.68 -19.06 42.84
CA PRO A 250 -5.37 -19.37 43.41
C PRO A 250 -4.41 -19.80 42.29
N ILE A 251 -3.50 -18.92 41.92
CA ILE A 251 -2.50 -19.18 40.88
C ILE A 251 -1.09 -18.88 41.38
N SER A 252 -0.13 -19.72 41.00
CA SER A 252 1.29 -19.45 41.20
C SER A 252 1.83 -18.47 40.16
N ALA A 253 3.06 -17.97 40.36
CA ALA A 253 3.73 -17.14 39.36
C ALA A 253 4.04 -17.92 38.06
N ILE A 254 4.31 -19.22 38.18
CA ILE A 254 4.57 -20.11 37.03
C ILE A 254 3.28 -20.32 36.23
N ASP A 255 2.14 -20.46 36.91
CA ASP A 255 0.84 -20.56 36.25
C ASP A 255 0.52 -19.28 35.47
N ALA A 256 0.81 -18.10 36.03
CA ALA A 256 0.61 -16.84 35.31
C ALA A 256 1.47 -16.71 34.05
N LEU A 257 2.74 -17.14 34.13
CA LEU A 257 3.64 -17.19 32.98
C LEU A 257 3.12 -18.14 31.90
N THR A 258 2.57 -19.27 32.33
CA THR A 258 1.92 -20.25 31.47
C THR A 258 0.67 -19.63 30.82
N VAL A 259 -0.23 -18.98 31.58
CA VAL A 259 -1.41 -18.27 31.06
C VAL A 259 -1.01 -17.26 30.00
N GLU A 260 0.05 -16.47 30.22
CA GLU A 260 0.54 -15.50 29.23
C GLU A 260 1.07 -16.20 27.98
N THR A 261 1.75 -17.34 28.11
CA THR A 261 2.21 -18.17 26.99
C THR A 261 1.04 -18.66 26.13
N PHE A 262 0.02 -19.25 26.77
CA PHE A 262 -1.22 -19.67 26.08
C PHE A 262 -1.92 -18.49 25.40
N SER A 263 -2.02 -17.36 26.10
CA SER A 263 -2.63 -16.14 25.57
C SER A 263 -1.88 -15.61 24.35
N ARG A 264 -0.55 -15.71 24.34
CA ARG A 264 0.30 -15.27 23.23
C ARG A 264 0.16 -16.16 22.01
N VAL A 265 0.16 -17.47 22.21
CA VAL A 265 -0.10 -18.46 21.15
C VAL A 265 -1.48 -18.25 20.53
N ALA A 266 -2.52 -18.08 21.36
CA ALA A 266 -3.89 -17.83 20.88
C ALA A 266 -4.05 -16.45 20.19
N SER A 267 -3.28 -15.45 20.62
CA SER A 267 -3.30 -14.10 20.02
C SER A 267 -2.81 -14.10 18.56
N PHE A 268 -1.98 -15.06 18.14
CA PHE A 268 -1.55 -15.15 16.73
C PHE A 268 -2.72 -15.49 15.80
N ALA A 269 -3.63 -16.36 16.22
CA ALA A 269 -4.79 -16.76 15.41
C ALA A 269 -5.85 -15.64 15.29
N SER A 270 -5.82 -14.66 16.20
CA SER A 270 -6.81 -13.58 16.29
C SER A 270 -6.28 -12.21 15.86
N ALA A 271 -5.04 -12.11 15.38
CA ALA A 271 -4.38 -10.84 15.05
C ALA A 271 -5.15 -9.96 14.02
N PHE A 272 -6.02 -10.58 13.22
CA PHE A 272 -6.82 -9.93 12.18
C PHE A 272 -8.20 -9.45 12.66
N ILE A 273 -8.56 -9.68 13.93
CA ILE A 273 -9.87 -9.32 14.50
C ILE A 273 -9.79 -7.93 15.13
N PRO A 274 -10.53 -6.92 14.61
CA PRO A 274 -10.54 -5.57 15.18
C PRO A 274 -10.96 -5.55 16.64
N ALA A 275 -10.23 -4.79 17.45
CA ALA A 275 -10.37 -4.72 18.92
C ALA A 275 -10.35 -6.09 19.64
N ASN A 276 -9.96 -7.17 18.95
CA ASN A 276 -10.06 -8.56 19.40
C ASN A 276 -11.44 -8.91 20.01
N LEU A 277 -12.53 -8.40 19.43
CA LEU A 277 -13.89 -8.69 19.89
C LEU A 277 -14.15 -10.20 19.85
N GLY A 278 -14.50 -10.81 20.99
CA GLY A 278 -14.75 -12.25 21.13
C GLY A 278 -13.47 -13.09 21.23
N ALA A 279 -12.37 -12.64 20.62
CA ALA A 279 -11.09 -13.34 20.65
C ALA A 279 -10.35 -13.21 21.99
N LEU A 280 -10.44 -12.06 22.67
CA LEU A 280 -9.86 -11.88 24.01
C LEU A 280 -10.53 -12.79 25.04
N GLU A 281 -11.84 -12.95 24.94
CA GLU A 281 -12.64 -13.83 25.78
C GLU A 281 -12.25 -15.29 25.54
N ALA A 282 -12.28 -15.73 24.28
CA ALA A 282 -11.92 -17.10 23.92
C ALA A 282 -10.47 -17.45 24.31
N SER A 283 -9.51 -16.56 24.03
CA SER A 283 -8.09 -16.80 24.35
C SER A 283 -7.81 -16.84 25.85
N SER A 284 -8.40 -15.94 26.65
CA SER A 284 -8.18 -15.90 28.10
C SER A 284 -8.89 -17.06 28.81
N LEU A 285 -10.10 -17.44 28.37
CA LEU A 285 -10.80 -18.62 28.86
C LEU A 285 -10.00 -19.89 28.55
N ALA A 286 -9.53 -20.03 27.30
CA ALA A 286 -8.78 -21.20 26.90
C ALA A 286 -7.43 -21.31 27.64
N ALA A 287 -6.74 -20.18 27.85
CA ALA A 287 -5.49 -20.14 28.61
C ALA A 287 -5.65 -20.57 30.07
N VAL A 288 -6.70 -20.08 30.76
CA VAL A 288 -6.97 -20.44 32.16
C VAL A 288 -7.43 -21.90 32.27
N SER A 289 -8.29 -22.35 31.35
CA SER A 289 -8.74 -23.75 31.31
C SER A 289 -7.60 -24.75 31.08
N ALA A 290 -6.54 -24.36 30.36
CA ALA A 290 -5.43 -25.24 30.04
C ALA A 290 -4.53 -25.56 31.23
N ILE A 291 -4.62 -24.78 32.32
CA ILE A 291 -3.86 -25.00 33.57
C ILE A 291 -4.73 -25.72 34.61
N GLY A 292 -5.96 -26.11 34.23
CA GLY A 292 -6.86 -26.85 35.12
C GLY A 292 -7.49 -26.00 36.21
N VAL A 293 -7.39 -24.67 36.11
CA VAL A 293 -7.95 -23.75 37.09
C VAL A 293 -9.35 -23.32 36.63
N ALA A 294 -10.38 -23.72 37.36
CA ALA A 294 -11.75 -23.34 37.06
C ALA A 294 -12.05 -21.92 37.58
N GLY A 295 -12.55 -21.05 36.70
CA GLY A 295 -12.88 -19.66 37.03
C GLY A 295 -11.74 -18.66 36.77
N GLY A 296 -12.08 -17.37 36.66
CA GLY A 296 -11.11 -16.29 36.43
C GLY A 296 -10.83 -15.95 34.96
N GLY A 297 -11.04 -16.85 34.01
CA GLY A 297 -10.81 -16.59 32.57
C GLY A 297 -11.63 -15.43 32.00
N ALA A 298 -12.91 -15.31 32.40
CA ALA A 298 -13.77 -14.19 32.03
C ALA A 298 -13.32 -12.87 32.68
N ALA A 299 -12.87 -12.91 33.94
CA ALA A 299 -12.34 -11.75 34.64
C ALA A 299 -11.04 -11.26 33.98
N LEU A 300 -10.16 -12.18 33.59
CA LEU A 300 -8.93 -11.90 32.86
C LEU A 300 -9.21 -11.27 31.48
N ALA A 301 -10.15 -11.83 30.73
CA ALA A 301 -10.56 -11.28 29.43
C ALA A 301 -11.06 -9.84 29.56
N LEU A 302 -11.96 -9.60 30.52
CA LEU A 302 -12.57 -8.29 30.71
C LEU A 302 -11.56 -7.26 31.24
N ALA A 303 -10.69 -7.65 32.18
CA ALA A 303 -9.62 -6.78 32.68
C ALA A 303 -8.65 -6.39 31.55
N ARG A 304 -8.25 -7.33 30.70
CA ARG A 304 -7.38 -7.05 29.52
C ARG A 304 -8.08 -6.18 28.48
N ARG A 305 -9.40 -6.29 28.35
CA ARG A 305 -10.22 -5.41 27.50
C ARG A 305 -10.26 -4.00 28.05
N LEU A 306 -10.59 -3.82 29.34
CA LEU A 306 -10.59 -2.52 30.02
C LEU A 306 -9.21 -1.83 29.91
N ARG A 307 -8.14 -2.59 30.16
CA ARG A 307 -6.77 -2.14 29.95
C ARG A 307 -6.50 -1.72 28.51
N GLY A 308 -6.88 -2.54 27.53
CA GLY A 308 -6.69 -2.25 26.11
C GLY A 308 -7.36 -0.94 25.69
N LEU A 309 -8.60 -0.72 26.14
CA LEU A 309 -9.35 0.51 25.90
C LEU A 309 -8.77 1.71 26.63
N PHE A 310 -8.31 1.53 27.87
CA PHE A 310 -7.64 2.58 28.62
C PHE A 310 -6.42 3.11 27.87
N TRP A 311 -5.53 2.22 27.42
CA TRP A 311 -4.34 2.63 26.65
C TRP A 311 -4.67 3.11 25.24
N ALA A 312 -5.73 2.58 24.60
CA ALA A 312 -6.20 3.11 23.33
C ALA A 312 -6.70 4.55 23.48
N GLY A 313 -7.48 4.84 24.52
CA GLY A 313 -7.94 6.19 24.87
C GLY A 313 -6.77 7.13 25.15
N ILE A 314 -5.81 6.71 25.98
CA ILE A 314 -4.59 7.50 26.25
C ILE A 314 -3.81 7.76 24.95
N GLY A 315 -3.58 6.75 24.13
CA GLY A 315 -2.81 6.86 22.88
C GLY A 315 -3.45 7.81 21.87
N LEU A 316 -4.79 7.82 21.77
CA LEU A 316 -5.54 8.78 20.96
C LEU A 316 -5.54 10.20 21.58
N ALA A 317 -5.57 10.31 22.90
CA ALA A 317 -5.53 11.60 23.60
C ALA A 317 -4.16 12.29 23.45
N ILE A 318 -3.07 11.54 23.60
CA ILE A 318 -1.68 12.05 23.46
C ILE A 318 -1.17 11.98 22.02
N TYR A 319 -2.04 11.65 21.06
CA TYR A 319 -1.71 11.53 19.65
C TYR A 319 -0.96 12.78 19.17
N PRO A 320 0.23 12.66 18.55
CA PRO A 320 1.02 13.84 18.18
C PRO A 320 0.29 14.75 17.18
N ARG A 321 -0.17 15.92 17.63
CA ARG A 321 -0.89 16.92 16.81
C ARG A 321 0.01 18.00 16.19
N GLY A 322 1.33 17.82 16.24
CA GLY A 322 2.28 18.84 15.82
C GLY A 322 2.14 19.22 14.35
N THR A 323 1.85 20.50 14.09
CA THR A 323 2.05 21.18 12.82
C THR A 323 3.53 21.06 12.42
N GLN A 324 3.79 20.70 11.17
CA GLN A 324 5.12 20.91 10.59
C GLN A 324 5.52 22.36 10.89
N ARG A 325 6.57 22.55 11.68
CA ARG A 325 7.22 23.86 11.74
C ARG A 325 7.60 24.15 10.28
N ARG A 326 6.98 25.18 9.67
CA ARG A 326 7.46 25.73 8.41
C ARG A 326 8.95 25.96 8.64
N VAL A 327 9.78 25.22 7.92
CA VAL A 327 11.20 25.54 7.83
C VAL A 327 11.22 26.90 7.15
N SER A 328 11.30 27.95 7.95
CA SER A 328 11.64 29.28 7.48
C SER A 328 12.96 29.17 6.73
N SER A 329 13.02 29.81 5.57
CA SER A 329 14.09 29.86 4.59
C SER A 329 15.41 30.51 5.11
N GLY A 330 15.80 30.21 6.36
CA GLY A 330 16.99 30.74 7.03
C GLY A 330 17.95 29.68 7.60
N ASP A 331 17.55 28.42 7.79
CA ASP A 331 18.37 27.43 8.51
C ASP A 331 19.10 26.40 7.59
N TYR A 332 19.18 26.66 6.28
CA TYR A 332 19.89 25.78 5.33
C TYR A 332 21.42 25.80 5.45
N LYS A 333 22.00 26.54 6.42
CA LYS A 333 23.46 26.71 6.53
C LYS A 333 24.19 25.76 7.51
N ALA A 334 23.51 24.86 8.23
CA ALA A 334 24.18 24.15 9.34
C ALA A 334 24.17 22.60 9.31
N THR A 335 23.75 21.95 8.22
CA THR A 335 23.81 20.47 8.13
C THR A 335 24.41 19.99 6.79
N ALA A 336 25.47 20.67 6.35
CA ALA A 336 26.37 20.23 5.29
C ALA A 336 27.67 19.69 5.92
N ALA A 337 27.62 18.51 6.52
CA ALA A 337 28.82 17.76 6.91
C ALA A 337 28.49 16.28 7.16
N SER A 338 28.35 15.50 6.08
CA SER A 338 28.77 14.09 5.95
C SER A 338 28.15 13.47 4.68
N SER A 339 28.95 13.42 3.62
CA SER A 339 28.73 12.59 2.42
C SER A 339 29.46 11.23 2.63
N PRO A 340 29.17 10.14 1.90
CA PRO A 340 29.31 10.08 0.43
C PRO A 340 28.25 9.26 -0.31
N SER A 341 27.65 9.85 -1.35
CA SER A 341 27.57 9.29 -2.72
C SER A 341 26.89 10.34 -3.60
N ALA A 342 27.67 10.95 -4.48
CA ALA A 342 27.27 11.97 -5.42
C ALA A 342 26.31 11.41 -6.49
N VAL A 343 25.07 11.93 -6.54
CA VAL A 343 24.27 12.04 -7.76
C VAL A 343 23.47 13.34 -7.65
N ASP A 344 23.96 14.35 -8.36
CA ASP A 344 23.35 15.59 -8.87
C ASP A 344 22.24 16.30 -8.06
N ALA A 345 22.61 17.50 -7.56
CA ALA A 345 21.67 18.60 -7.44
C ALA A 345 21.37 19.17 -8.83
N THR A 346 20.63 18.42 -9.67
CA THR A 346 20.15 18.97 -10.94
C THR A 346 19.14 20.09 -10.65
N PRO A 347 19.30 21.29 -11.24
CA PRO A 347 18.25 22.32 -11.17
C PRO A 347 16.93 21.74 -11.69
N ARG A 348 15.82 22.04 -11.00
CA ARG A 348 14.51 21.52 -11.41
C ARG A 348 14.20 21.99 -12.85
N PRO A 349 13.68 21.12 -13.72
CA PRO A 349 13.46 21.46 -15.12
C PRO A 349 12.38 22.55 -15.26
N VAL A 350 12.55 23.38 -16.28
CA VAL A 350 11.66 24.52 -16.59
C VAL A 350 10.90 24.23 -17.88
N LEU A 351 9.59 24.50 -17.86
CA LEU A 351 8.70 24.36 -19.01
C LEU A 351 8.29 25.74 -19.51
N LEU A 352 8.45 25.95 -20.81
CA LEU A 352 7.95 27.08 -21.58
C LEU A 352 6.67 26.64 -22.29
N TYR A 353 5.56 27.29 -21.99
CA TYR A 353 4.27 26.97 -22.60
C TYR A 353 3.75 28.17 -23.41
N ILE A 354 3.59 27.97 -24.71
CA ILE A 354 3.03 28.95 -25.64
C ILE A 354 1.64 28.45 -26.06
N PRO A 355 0.57 28.74 -25.29
CA PRO A 355 -0.76 28.16 -25.47
C PRO A 355 -1.49 28.62 -26.74
N ARG A 356 -1.03 29.68 -27.40
CA ARG A 356 -1.72 30.29 -28.54
C ARG A 356 -0.74 30.64 -29.65
N ASP A 357 -1.18 30.41 -30.88
CA ASP A 357 -0.48 30.76 -32.11
C ASP A 357 -1.55 31.14 -33.14
N ALA A 358 -1.29 32.14 -34.00
CA ALA A 358 -2.23 32.59 -35.01
C ALA A 358 -2.62 31.49 -36.02
N SER A 359 -1.71 30.54 -36.27
CA SER A 359 -1.93 29.40 -37.16
C SER A 359 -2.73 28.24 -36.54
N VAL A 360 -3.06 28.32 -35.24
CA VAL A 360 -3.81 27.29 -34.52
C VAL A 360 -5.09 27.90 -33.93
N PRO A 361 -6.24 27.83 -34.64
CA PRO A 361 -7.53 28.35 -34.17
C PRO A 361 -8.14 27.59 -32.98
N VAL A 362 -7.43 26.62 -32.38
CA VAL A 362 -7.90 25.84 -31.23
C VAL A 362 -7.59 26.57 -29.93
N SER A 363 -8.63 26.87 -29.14
CA SER A 363 -8.45 27.53 -27.84
C SER A 363 -7.84 26.58 -26.80
N PRO A 364 -6.89 27.02 -25.94
CA PRO A 364 -6.39 26.23 -24.81
C PRO A 364 -7.49 25.86 -23.79
N ASP A 365 -8.64 26.54 -23.84
CA ASP A 365 -9.78 26.26 -22.96
C ASP A 365 -10.66 25.10 -23.45
N VAL A 366 -10.40 24.57 -24.66
CA VAL A 366 -11.14 23.43 -25.20
C VAL A 366 -11.05 22.25 -24.24
N ARG A 367 -12.20 21.63 -23.95
CA ARG A 367 -12.25 20.51 -23.01
C ARG A 367 -12.01 19.19 -23.72
N LEU A 368 -10.93 18.53 -23.34
CA LEU A 368 -10.65 17.13 -23.68
C LEU A 368 -10.94 16.26 -22.45
N CYS A 369 -11.82 15.28 -22.59
CA CYS A 369 -12.33 14.40 -21.54
C CYS A 369 -12.74 15.18 -20.29
N GLY A 370 -13.40 16.33 -20.46
CA GLY A 370 -13.92 17.17 -19.37
C GLY A 370 -12.95 18.20 -18.77
N MET A 371 -11.66 18.22 -19.14
CA MET A 371 -10.66 19.18 -18.64
C MET A 371 -10.07 20.02 -19.79
N ALA A 372 -9.77 21.30 -19.53
CA ALA A 372 -9.19 22.20 -20.52
C ALA A 372 -7.80 21.72 -21.00
N ALA A 373 -7.53 21.77 -22.30
CA ALA A 373 -6.27 21.33 -22.90
C ALA A 373 -5.05 22.04 -22.28
N GLY A 374 -5.13 23.34 -22.05
CA GLY A 374 -4.06 24.11 -21.41
C GLY A 374 -3.82 23.72 -19.94
N GLU A 375 -4.89 23.40 -19.20
CA GLU A 375 -4.75 22.88 -17.83
C GLU A 375 -4.06 21.52 -17.81
N ARG A 376 -4.32 20.66 -18.81
CA ARG A 376 -3.68 19.35 -18.93
C ARG A 376 -2.17 19.45 -19.10
N VAL A 377 -1.70 20.39 -19.93
CA VAL A 377 -0.25 20.62 -20.15
C VAL A 377 0.41 21.06 -18.84
N VAL A 378 -0.15 22.05 -18.16
CA VAL A 378 0.40 22.57 -16.88
C VAL A 378 0.43 21.48 -15.81
N ARG A 379 -0.66 20.73 -15.62
CA ARG A 379 -0.69 19.62 -14.65
C ARG A 379 0.27 18.50 -15.01
N SER A 380 0.45 18.21 -16.30
CA SER A 380 1.41 17.20 -16.76
C SER A 380 2.84 17.59 -16.45
N ALA A 381 3.20 18.86 -16.62
CA ALA A 381 4.51 19.41 -16.29
C ALA A 381 4.83 19.30 -14.80
N LEU A 382 3.92 19.80 -13.95
CA LEU A 382 4.09 19.73 -12.49
C LEU A 382 4.18 18.28 -12.00
N ARG A 383 3.45 17.36 -12.64
CA ARG A 383 3.53 15.93 -12.34
C ARG A 383 4.87 15.32 -12.78
N ALA A 384 5.43 15.77 -13.90
CA ALA A 384 6.73 15.36 -14.41
C ALA A 384 7.92 15.92 -13.60
N GLY A 385 7.66 16.76 -12.59
CA GLY A 385 8.69 17.30 -11.70
C GLY A 385 9.24 18.66 -12.11
N TYR A 386 8.60 19.35 -13.07
CA TYR A 386 8.97 20.70 -13.46
C TYR A 386 8.73 21.67 -12.30
N GLY A 387 9.79 22.37 -11.91
CA GLY A 387 9.76 23.32 -10.79
C GLY A 387 9.15 24.66 -11.17
N THR A 388 9.26 25.02 -12.45
CA THR A 388 8.79 26.29 -13.02
C THR A 388 8.09 26.03 -14.35
N VAL A 389 6.90 26.58 -14.52
CA VAL A 389 6.11 26.59 -15.76
C VAL A 389 5.85 28.05 -16.12
N LEU A 390 6.51 28.54 -17.17
CA LEU A 390 6.35 29.88 -17.73
C LEU A 390 5.33 29.83 -18.87
N ILE A 391 4.23 30.57 -18.74
CA ILE A 391 3.14 30.61 -19.72
C ILE A 391 3.17 31.95 -20.44
N TRP A 392 3.42 31.92 -21.76
CA TRP A 392 3.39 33.12 -22.61
C TRP A 392 1.96 33.48 -23.00
N GLN A 393 1.45 34.62 -22.50
CA GLN A 393 0.09 35.06 -22.73
C GLN A 393 -0.01 36.58 -22.92
N PRO A 394 0.30 37.11 -24.12
CA PRO A 394 0.21 38.54 -24.38
C PRO A 394 -1.22 39.08 -24.24
N PRO A 395 -1.39 40.36 -23.83
CA PRO A 395 -2.70 40.95 -23.57
C PRO A 395 -3.58 40.98 -24.83
N ARG A 396 -4.85 40.57 -24.69
CA ARG A 396 -5.85 40.54 -25.78
C ARG A 396 -7.26 40.85 -25.25
N PRO A 397 -8.20 41.31 -26.11
CA PRO A 397 -9.54 41.76 -25.69
C PRO A 397 -10.43 40.68 -25.04
N ARG A 398 -10.20 39.39 -25.35
CA ARG A 398 -10.89 38.24 -24.75
C ARG A 398 -9.88 37.25 -24.19
N GLN A 399 -9.36 37.56 -23.01
CA GLN A 399 -8.32 36.77 -22.36
C GLN A 399 -8.95 35.69 -21.47
N SER A 400 -8.51 34.44 -21.62
CA SER A 400 -8.97 33.37 -20.74
C SER A 400 -8.41 33.55 -19.34
N HIS A 401 -9.30 33.50 -18.34
CA HIS A 401 -8.93 33.45 -16.92
C HIS A 401 -8.40 32.08 -16.47
N LEU A 402 -8.26 31.09 -17.37
CA LEU A 402 -7.76 29.76 -17.04
C LEU A 402 -6.36 29.84 -16.39
N PHE A 403 -5.39 30.45 -17.06
CA PHE A 403 -4.01 30.46 -16.60
C PHE A 403 -3.79 31.36 -15.39
N ALA A 404 -4.51 32.48 -15.28
CA ALA A 404 -4.53 33.29 -14.07
C ALA A 404 -5.04 32.50 -12.85
N ARG A 405 -6.12 31.72 -13.02
CA ARG A 405 -6.61 30.83 -11.96
C ARG A 405 -5.61 29.73 -11.63
N LEU A 406 -4.94 29.13 -12.63
CA LEU A 406 -3.94 28.10 -12.40
C LEU A 406 -2.71 28.62 -11.67
N ALA A 407 -2.21 29.81 -12.03
CA ALA A 407 -1.09 30.47 -11.34
C ALA A 407 -1.39 30.75 -9.86
N HIS A 408 -2.64 31.09 -9.53
CA HIS A 408 -3.05 31.27 -8.13
C HIS A 408 -3.21 29.92 -7.38
N GLN A 409 -3.62 28.86 -8.07
CA GLN A 409 -3.92 27.56 -7.43
C GLN A 409 -2.72 26.61 -7.33
N LEU A 410 -1.72 26.77 -8.19
CA LEU A 410 -0.62 25.82 -8.36
C LEU A 410 0.73 26.53 -8.21
N ASP A 411 1.53 26.07 -7.24
CA ASP A 411 2.90 26.56 -7.04
C ASP A 411 3.77 26.26 -8.28
N GLY A 412 4.64 27.21 -8.64
CA GLY A 412 5.58 27.07 -9.76
C GLY A 412 5.01 27.44 -11.14
N VAL A 413 3.78 27.96 -11.22
CA VAL A 413 3.17 28.43 -12.47
C VAL A 413 3.21 29.96 -12.52
N THR A 414 3.85 30.52 -13.55
CA THR A 414 3.93 31.98 -13.78
C THR A 414 3.39 32.31 -15.16
N VAL A 415 2.49 33.30 -15.22
CA VAL A 415 1.96 33.84 -16.47
C VAL A 415 2.72 35.11 -16.81
N VAL A 416 3.19 35.20 -18.04
CA VAL A 416 4.02 36.29 -18.55
C VAL A 416 3.31 36.93 -19.73
N SER A 417 3.17 38.27 -19.70
CA SER A 417 2.37 39.00 -20.68
C SER A 417 3.19 39.94 -21.57
N THR A 418 4.41 40.30 -21.17
CA THR A 418 5.30 41.19 -21.92
C THR A 418 6.66 40.53 -22.21
N VAL A 419 7.31 40.94 -23.31
CA VAL A 419 8.61 40.39 -23.70
C VAL A 419 9.67 40.66 -22.62
N ASP A 420 9.62 41.82 -21.97
CA ASP A 420 10.55 42.18 -20.89
C ASP A 420 10.39 41.29 -19.65
N GLU A 421 9.16 40.90 -19.30
CA GLU A 421 8.91 39.92 -18.23
C GLU A 421 9.44 38.54 -18.60
N TRP A 422 9.30 38.14 -19.87
CA TRP A 422 9.79 36.85 -20.38
C TRP A 422 11.31 36.81 -20.33
N GLN A 423 11.97 37.82 -20.86
CA GLN A 423 13.43 37.94 -20.85
C GLN A 423 13.98 38.00 -19.43
N ARG A 424 13.33 38.70 -18.50
CA ARG A 424 13.72 38.68 -17.09
C ARG A 424 13.58 37.29 -16.48
N ALA A 425 12.49 36.58 -16.75
CA ALA A 425 12.29 35.22 -16.23
C ALA A 425 13.34 34.25 -16.76
N ILE A 426 13.65 34.28 -18.07
CA ILE A 426 14.68 33.44 -18.68
C ILE A 426 16.09 33.85 -18.22
N GLY A 427 16.36 35.15 -18.07
CA GLY A 427 17.66 35.68 -17.67
C GLY A 427 18.08 35.33 -16.23
N THR A 428 17.15 34.83 -15.40
CA THR A 428 17.48 34.27 -14.08
C THR A 428 18.02 32.83 -14.13
N LEU A 429 17.93 32.18 -15.28
CA LEU A 429 18.40 30.82 -15.51
C LEU A 429 19.83 30.84 -16.08
N ASP A 430 20.55 29.73 -15.90
CA ASP A 430 21.83 29.53 -16.59
C ASP A 430 21.59 29.46 -18.10
N GLN A 431 22.36 30.21 -18.88
CA GLN A 431 22.21 30.35 -20.33
C GLN A 431 22.36 29.01 -21.08
N GLN A 432 23.13 28.07 -20.51
CA GLN A 432 23.29 26.72 -21.05
C GLN A 432 22.26 25.72 -20.50
N GLN A 433 21.38 26.12 -19.59
CA GLN A 433 20.35 25.24 -19.06
C GLN A 433 19.35 24.86 -20.15
N ALA A 434 19.14 23.56 -20.34
CA ALA A 434 18.15 23.06 -21.29
C ALA A 434 16.72 23.24 -20.74
N LEU A 435 15.89 23.94 -21.51
CA LEU A 435 14.48 24.23 -21.25
C LEU A 435 13.60 23.37 -22.16
N THR A 436 12.39 23.04 -21.70
CA THR A 436 11.40 22.31 -22.51
C THR A 436 10.36 23.28 -23.03
N ALA A 437 9.98 23.22 -24.30
CA ALA A 437 8.92 24.06 -24.85
C ALA A 437 7.76 23.25 -25.45
N VAL A 438 6.54 23.69 -25.17
CA VAL A 438 5.28 23.13 -25.67
C VAL A 438 4.45 24.24 -26.31
N GLY A 439 3.91 23.97 -27.50
CA GLY A 439 3.19 24.95 -28.31
C GLY A 439 1.67 24.83 -28.29
N ALA A 440 1.03 25.71 -29.06
CA ALA A 440 -0.42 25.77 -29.19
C ALA A 440 -0.97 24.48 -29.79
N GLY A 441 -2.09 24.02 -29.25
CA GLY A 441 -2.77 22.79 -29.71
C GLY A 441 -2.07 21.48 -29.30
N THR A 442 -0.91 21.55 -28.63
CA THR A 442 -0.16 20.37 -28.20
C THR A 442 -0.58 19.94 -26.79
N VAL A 443 -0.92 18.66 -26.60
CA VAL A 443 -1.22 18.05 -25.28
C VAL A 443 -0.35 16.81 -25.12
N VAL A 444 0.39 16.74 -24.01
CA VAL A 444 1.38 15.68 -23.77
C VAL A 444 1.22 15.03 -22.40
N SER A 445 1.69 13.78 -22.27
CA SER A 445 1.72 13.07 -20.99
C SER A 445 2.83 13.55 -20.05
N PRO A 446 2.68 13.36 -18.72
CA PRO A 446 3.76 13.56 -17.76
C PRO A 446 5.00 12.71 -18.07
N THR A 447 4.82 11.49 -18.57
CA THR A 447 5.92 10.59 -18.92
C THR A 447 6.78 11.17 -20.03
N LEU A 448 6.17 11.76 -21.06
CA LEU A 448 6.88 12.45 -22.13
C LEU A 448 7.68 13.64 -21.62
N LEU A 449 7.09 14.45 -20.76
CA LEU A 449 7.79 15.58 -20.15
C LEU A 449 8.93 15.12 -19.21
N SER A 450 8.75 14.01 -18.48
CA SER A 450 9.84 13.46 -17.65
C SER A 450 11.01 12.95 -18.49
N HIS A 451 10.73 12.37 -19.67
CA HIS A 451 11.77 11.99 -20.63
C HIS A 451 12.43 13.23 -21.24
N ALA A 452 11.65 14.24 -21.62
CA ALA A 452 12.16 15.52 -22.13
C ALA A 452 13.14 16.16 -21.15
N ALA A 453 12.85 16.12 -19.84
CA ALA A 453 13.72 16.69 -18.81
C ALA A 453 15.13 16.09 -18.76
N LEU A 454 15.31 14.85 -19.24
CA LEU A 454 16.60 14.14 -19.27
C LEU A 454 17.44 14.46 -20.52
N LEU A 455 16.84 15.06 -21.55
CA LEU A 455 17.54 15.38 -22.80
C LEU A 455 18.32 16.68 -22.65
N ALA A 456 19.60 16.65 -23.02
CA ALA A 456 20.42 17.84 -23.18
C ALA A 456 20.02 18.59 -24.46
N ALA A 457 20.25 19.90 -24.48
CA ALA A 457 20.13 20.72 -25.67
C ALA A 457 21.30 21.71 -25.70
N GLU A 458 21.97 21.79 -26.85
CA GLU A 458 23.06 22.73 -27.07
C GLU A 458 22.51 24.07 -27.62
N PRO A 459 23.21 25.19 -27.39
CA PRO A 459 22.85 26.47 -27.98
C PRO A 459 22.74 26.39 -29.52
N ALA A 460 21.75 27.05 -30.08
CA ALA A 460 21.40 27.06 -31.52
C ALA A 460 21.01 25.69 -32.13
N ALA A 461 20.86 24.64 -31.33
CA ALA A 461 20.50 23.29 -31.80
C ALA A 461 19.29 22.71 -31.03
N PRO A 462 18.05 23.15 -31.35
CA PRO A 462 16.85 22.63 -30.69
C PRO A 462 16.64 21.15 -31.00
N VAL A 463 16.46 20.35 -29.95
CA VAL A 463 16.30 18.89 -30.02
C VAL A 463 14.82 18.52 -29.95
N ASP A 464 14.37 17.68 -30.88
CA ASP A 464 13.02 17.11 -30.86
C ASP A 464 12.89 16.04 -29.77
N VAL A 465 11.82 16.13 -28.98
CA VAL A 465 11.51 15.11 -27.98
C VAL A 465 10.71 13.99 -28.65
N PRO A 466 11.21 12.74 -28.67
CA PRO A 466 10.48 11.62 -29.25
C PRO A 466 9.34 11.17 -28.33
N ALA A 467 8.19 10.86 -28.92
CA ALA A 467 7.09 10.19 -28.22
C ALA A 467 7.29 8.66 -28.19
N GLY A 468 8.28 8.12 -28.90
CA GLY A 468 8.62 6.71 -28.96
C GLY A 468 9.60 6.46 -30.10
N PRO A 469 10.11 5.23 -30.26
CA PRO A 469 11.04 4.90 -31.34
C PRO A 469 10.45 5.16 -32.73
N ASP A 470 9.15 4.91 -32.90
CA ASP A 470 8.43 5.12 -34.17
C ASP A 470 7.92 6.57 -34.34
N TRP A 471 8.07 7.41 -33.32
CA TRP A 471 7.55 8.79 -33.29
C TRP A 471 8.62 9.78 -32.80
N PRO A 472 9.62 10.10 -33.64
CA PRO A 472 10.75 10.93 -33.25
C PRO A 472 10.37 12.39 -32.97
N ILE A 473 9.24 12.87 -33.50
CA ILE A 473 8.79 14.26 -33.37
C ILE A 473 7.43 14.29 -32.67
N SER A 474 7.42 14.62 -31.39
CA SER A 474 6.18 14.74 -30.59
C SER A 474 5.48 16.11 -30.71
N GLY A 475 6.19 17.13 -31.19
CA GLY A 475 5.79 18.54 -31.10
C GLY A 475 6.29 19.26 -29.84
N VAL A 476 7.05 18.55 -28.98
CA VAL A 476 7.80 19.13 -27.85
C VAL A 476 9.27 19.22 -28.23
N ILE A 477 9.91 20.33 -27.85
CA ILE A 477 11.33 20.56 -28.11
C ILE A 477 12.09 20.86 -26.83
N ARG A 478 13.40 20.60 -26.87
CA ARG A 478 14.39 21.04 -25.89
C ARG A 478 15.31 22.07 -26.54
N LEU A 479 15.56 23.17 -25.85
CA LEU A 479 16.45 24.25 -26.31
C LEU A 479 17.23 24.85 -25.16
N ALA A 480 18.38 25.47 -25.44
CA ALA A 480 19.13 26.21 -24.41
C ALA A 480 18.38 27.47 -23.98
N ALA A 481 18.59 27.93 -22.75
CA ALA A 481 17.98 29.15 -22.23
C ALA A 481 18.35 30.39 -23.07
N ALA A 482 19.55 30.42 -23.65
CA ALA A 482 19.97 31.47 -24.59
C ALA A 482 19.06 31.58 -25.82
N ASP A 483 18.63 30.44 -26.39
CA ASP A 483 17.74 30.40 -27.56
C ASP A 483 16.28 30.68 -27.21
N ALA A 484 15.95 30.67 -25.91
CA ALA A 484 14.61 30.89 -25.41
C ALA A 484 14.29 32.37 -25.12
N ALA A 485 15.27 33.27 -25.26
CA ALA A 485 15.13 34.67 -24.87
C ALA A 485 14.04 35.41 -25.67
N ASP A 486 13.82 35.05 -26.94
CA ASP A 486 12.73 35.57 -27.76
C ASP A 486 11.56 34.55 -27.83
N PRO A 487 10.37 34.87 -27.30
CA PRO A 487 9.20 33.99 -27.38
C PRO A 487 8.74 33.74 -28.81
N SER A 488 9.02 34.64 -29.77
CA SER A 488 8.64 34.49 -31.18
C SER A 488 9.48 33.43 -31.88
N ALA A 489 10.80 33.40 -31.61
CA ALA A 489 11.70 32.34 -32.06
C ALA A 489 11.25 30.96 -31.55
N VAL A 490 10.90 30.84 -30.27
CA VAL A 490 10.36 29.59 -29.69
C VAL A 490 9.05 29.17 -30.38
N SER A 491 8.14 30.12 -30.62
CA SER A 491 6.89 29.85 -31.34
C SER A 491 7.12 29.34 -32.76
N THR A 492 8.10 29.91 -33.47
CA THR A 492 8.48 29.51 -34.84
C THR A 492 9.07 28.11 -34.87
N ALA A 493 9.98 27.81 -33.92
CA ALA A 493 10.57 26.47 -33.78
C ALA A 493 9.51 25.40 -33.51
N LEU A 494 8.50 25.71 -32.69
CA LEU A 494 7.35 24.84 -32.42
C LEU A 494 6.42 24.69 -33.63
N ALA A 495 6.18 25.77 -34.38
CA ALA A 495 5.32 25.75 -35.56
C ALA A 495 5.86 24.83 -36.67
N ALA A 496 7.18 24.78 -36.86
CA ALA A 496 7.82 23.90 -37.85
C ALA A 496 7.48 22.41 -37.64
N ARG A 497 7.30 21.98 -36.38
CA ARG A 497 7.06 20.58 -35.99
C ARG A 497 5.59 20.18 -35.99
N ARG A 498 4.67 21.12 -36.21
CA ARG A 498 3.22 20.82 -36.28
C ARG A 498 2.85 20.04 -37.54
N ARG A 499 3.61 20.20 -38.63
CA ARG A 499 3.36 19.58 -39.95
C ARG A 499 3.64 18.08 -40.00
N VAL A 500 4.28 17.52 -38.98
CA VAL A 500 4.55 16.08 -38.89
C VAL A 500 3.29 15.34 -38.43
N LEU A 501 2.84 14.38 -39.24
CA LEU A 501 1.57 13.68 -39.05
C LEU A 501 1.68 12.40 -38.20
N SER A 502 2.86 11.79 -38.12
CA SER A 502 3.06 10.55 -37.38
C SER A 502 3.02 10.80 -35.88
N ARG A 503 1.94 10.38 -35.20
CA ARG A 503 1.81 10.41 -33.73
C ARG A 503 1.23 9.10 -33.20
N PRO A 504 1.51 8.74 -31.93
CA PRO A 504 0.96 7.54 -31.33
C PRO A 504 -0.57 7.60 -31.27
N SER A 505 -1.24 6.52 -31.68
CA SER A 505 -2.67 6.38 -31.45
C SER A 505 -2.96 6.14 -29.95
N GLY A 506 -4.22 6.29 -29.54
CA GLY A 506 -4.60 5.99 -28.15
C GLY A 506 -4.37 4.53 -27.77
N GLU A 507 -4.40 3.61 -28.75
CA GLU A 507 -4.05 2.20 -28.56
C GLU A 507 -2.55 2.04 -28.37
N ASP A 508 -1.71 2.67 -29.20
CA ASP A 508 -0.25 2.60 -29.05
C ASP A 508 0.21 3.09 -27.67
N VAL A 509 -0.44 4.14 -27.15
CA VAL A 509 -0.18 4.63 -25.79
C VAL A 509 -0.64 3.65 -24.73
N SER A 510 -1.83 3.05 -24.89
CA SER A 510 -2.37 2.04 -23.95
C SER A 510 -1.50 0.78 -23.89
N TYR A 511 -0.95 0.36 -25.03
CA TYR A 511 -0.01 -0.76 -25.18
C TYR A 511 1.43 -0.41 -24.80
N GLY A 512 1.72 0.84 -24.43
CA GLY A 512 3.05 1.29 -24.04
C GLY A 512 4.07 1.34 -25.19
N ARG A 513 3.61 1.33 -26.45
CA ARG A 513 4.47 1.49 -27.64
C ARG A 513 4.97 2.93 -27.78
N GLY A 514 4.19 3.89 -27.30
CA GLY A 514 4.52 5.32 -27.32
C GLY A 514 3.95 6.08 -26.14
N GLN A 515 4.43 7.29 -25.95
CA GLN A 515 3.99 8.25 -24.94
C GLN A 515 2.96 9.19 -25.55
N LEU A 516 1.94 9.58 -24.79
CA LEU A 516 0.86 10.42 -25.31
C LEU A 516 1.40 11.77 -25.80
N ALA A 517 1.19 12.05 -27.09
CA ALA A 517 1.39 13.32 -27.75
C ALA A 517 0.25 13.58 -28.73
N ILE A 518 -0.57 14.59 -28.44
CA ILE A 518 -1.70 15.02 -29.25
C ILE A 518 -1.39 16.40 -29.80
N GLN A 519 -1.67 16.61 -31.08
CA GLN A 519 -1.66 17.94 -31.68
C GLN A 519 -3.02 18.21 -32.31
N MET A 520 -3.59 19.35 -31.97
CA MET A 520 -4.78 19.89 -32.61
C MET A 520 -4.37 21.12 -33.39
N VAL A 521 -4.50 21.08 -34.72
CA VAL A 521 -4.19 22.22 -35.60
C VAL A 521 -5.48 22.93 -36.00
N SER A 522 -6.56 22.18 -36.12
CA SER A 522 -7.88 22.64 -36.53
C SER A 522 -8.97 22.23 -35.52
N PRO A 523 -10.13 22.90 -35.49
CA PRO A 523 -11.24 22.50 -34.62
C PRO A 523 -11.76 21.07 -34.90
N SER A 524 -11.61 20.56 -36.12
CA SER A 524 -11.94 19.17 -36.48
C SER A 524 -11.07 18.14 -35.75
N ASP A 525 -9.89 18.53 -35.27
CA ASP A 525 -8.98 17.63 -34.55
C ASP A 525 -9.40 17.38 -33.09
N ILE A 526 -10.38 18.12 -32.56
CA ILE A 526 -10.82 18.02 -31.16
C ILE A 526 -11.45 16.65 -30.87
N GLU A 527 -12.33 16.14 -31.74
CA GLU A 527 -12.98 14.84 -31.53
C GLU A 527 -11.97 13.67 -31.65
N PRO A 528 -11.10 13.61 -32.69
CA PRO A 528 -10.00 12.64 -32.73
C PRO A 528 -9.05 12.72 -31.52
N ALA A 529 -8.73 13.92 -31.06
CA ALA A 529 -7.91 14.13 -29.86
C ALA A 529 -8.60 13.59 -28.60
N ASP A 530 -9.89 13.86 -28.42
CA ASP A 530 -10.69 13.35 -27.30
C ASP A 530 -10.76 11.82 -27.32
N ARG A 531 -10.96 11.22 -28.50
CA ARG A 531 -10.99 9.76 -28.70
C ARG A 531 -9.64 9.11 -28.37
N THR A 532 -8.55 9.70 -28.86
CA THR A 532 -7.17 9.26 -28.57
C THR A 532 -6.89 9.31 -27.07
N LEU A 533 -7.28 10.40 -26.40
CA LEU A 533 -7.11 10.56 -24.96
C LEU A 533 -7.93 9.53 -24.15
N ARG A 534 -9.17 9.24 -24.55
CA ARG A 534 -9.99 8.18 -23.92
C ARG A 534 -9.34 6.81 -24.04
N ARG A 535 -8.94 6.43 -25.26
CA ARG A 535 -8.30 5.14 -25.54
C ARG A 535 -6.98 5.00 -24.81
N SER A 536 -6.21 6.08 -24.65
CA SER A 536 -4.96 6.06 -23.88
C SER A 536 -5.13 5.70 -22.39
N SER A 537 -6.33 5.85 -21.82
CA SER A 537 -6.57 5.47 -20.42
C SER A 537 -6.81 3.96 -20.21
N TYR A 538 -6.93 3.18 -21.29
CA TYR A 538 -7.14 1.73 -21.26
C TYR A 538 -5.89 1.04 -20.71
N LYS A 539 -6.06 -0.04 -19.91
CA LYS A 539 -4.92 -0.84 -19.42
C LYS A 539 -4.69 -1.94 -20.47
N ASP A 540 -3.44 -2.18 -20.88
CA ASP A 540 -3.08 -3.29 -21.78
C ASP A 540 -3.58 -4.66 -21.25
N THR A 541 -3.64 -4.81 -19.93
CA THR A 541 -4.10 -6.02 -19.26
C THR A 541 -5.61 -6.22 -19.28
N ASP A 542 -6.40 -5.31 -19.85
CA ASP A 542 -7.87 -5.43 -19.86
C ASP A 542 -8.35 -6.57 -20.76
N ALA A 543 -8.96 -7.58 -20.13
CA ALA A 543 -9.69 -8.65 -20.82
C ALA A 543 -10.94 -8.10 -21.55
N LYS A 544 -11.60 -8.93 -22.37
CA LYS A 544 -12.79 -8.54 -23.15
C LYS A 544 -13.88 -7.89 -22.27
N VAL A 545 -14.18 -8.47 -21.12
CA VAL A 545 -15.21 -7.96 -20.19
C VAL A 545 -14.76 -6.65 -19.53
N ALA A 546 -13.48 -6.51 -19.15
CA ALA A 546 -12.98 -5.25 -18.60
C ALA A 546 -13.07 -4.11 -19.63
N ARG A 547 -12.80 -4.38 -20.92
CA ARG A 547 -13.03 -3.42 -22.01
C ARG A 547 -14.49 -3.07 -22.19
N PHE A 548 -15.39 -4.04 -22.06
CA PHE A 548 -16.83 -3.79 -22.07
C PHE A 548 -17.23 -2.89 -20.89
N ASN A 549 -16.80 -3.19 -19.67
CA ASN A 549 -17.03 -2.34 -18.50
C ASN A 549 -16.54 -0.90 -18.74
N ARG A 550 -15.42 -0.71 -19.45
CA ARG A 550 -14.91 0.62 -19.81
C ARG A 550 -15.81 1.42 -20.73
N THR A 551 -16.57 0.76 -21.60
CA THR A 551 -17.58 1.46 -22.41
C THR A 551 -18.68 2.08 -21.55
N LEU A 552 -18.96 1.48 -20.40
CA LEU A 552 -19.94 1.96 -19.42
C LEU A 552 -19.33 2.94 -18.41
N SER A 553 -18.10 2.70 -17.94
CA SER A 553 -17.45 3.53 -16.92
C SER A 553 -16.93 4.85 -17.48
N LEU A 554 -16.38 4.91 -18.69
CA LEU A 554 -15.75 6.13 -19.22
C LEU A 554 -16.68 7.33 -19.35
N PRO A 555 -17.93 7.19 -19.85
CA PRO A 555 -18.88 8.29 -19.84
C PRO A 555 -19.13 8.83 -18.43
N ILE A 556 -19.25 7.92 -17.45
CA ILE A 556 -19.45 8.24 -16.04
C ILE A 556 -18.20 8.96 -15.49
N SER A 557 -17.00 8.46 -15.75
CA SER A 557 -15.73 9.08 -15.39
C SER A 557 -15.63 10.52 -15.92
N ILE A 558 -16.01 10.75 -17.17
CA ILE A 558 -15.94 12.09 -17.79
C ILE A 558 -16.97 13.05 -17.19
N ALA A 559 -18.16 12.55 -16.82
CA ALA A 559 -19.12 13.32 -16.06
C ALA A 559 -18.58 13.66 -14.66
N LEU A 560 -18.00 12.68 -13.97
CA LEU A 560 -17.41 12.84 -12.63
C LEU A 560 -16.17 13.75 -12.63
N ILE A 561 -15.41 13.84 -13.72
CA ILE A 561 -14.27 14.75 -13.83
C ILE A 561 -14.69 16.21 -13.63
N ARG A 562 -15.93 16.55 -13.99
CA ARG A 562 -16.51 17.90 -13.81
C ARG A 562 -16.83 18.23 -12.35
N THR A 563 -16.87 17.22 -11.48
CA THR A 563 -17.15 17.37 -10.05
C THR A 563 -15.83 17.49 -9.25
N PRO A 564 -15.87 18.05 -8.02
CA PRO A 564 -14.72 18.08 -7.12
C PRO A 564 -14.36 16.70 -6.54
N LEU A 565 -15.11 15.64 -6.88
CA LEU A 565 -14.85 14.28 -6.42
C LEU A 565 -13.45 13.83 -6.86
N THR A 566 -12.67 13.35 -5.89
CA THR A 566 -11.33 12.79 -6.12
C THR A 566 -11.40 11.29 -6.37
N ALA A 567 -10.41 10.74 -7.08
CA ALA A 567 -10.33 9.29 -7.34
C ALA A 567 -10.36 8.48 -6.04
N ASN A 568 -9.61 8.89 -5.01
CA ASN A 568 -9.56 8.18 -3.74
C ASN A 568 -10.91 8.18 -2.98
N GLN A 569 -11.68 9.27 -3.06
CA GLN A 569 -13.02 9.32 -2.47
C GLN A 569 -13.96 8.32 -3.15
N LEU A 570 -13.89 8.24 -4.49
CA LEU A 570 -14.66 7.26 -5.25
C LEU A 570 -14.24 5.83 -4.88
N SER A 571 -12.95 5.52 -4.81
CA SER A 571 -12.46 4.20 -4.39
C SER A 571 -12.99 3.80 -3.01
N ILE A 572 -12.98 4.70 -2.02
CA ILE A 572 -13.51 4.41 -0.67
C ILE A 572 -15.02 4.12 -0.72
N LEU A 573 -15.79 4.92 -1.46
CA LEU A 573 -17.23 4.71 -1.62
C LEU A 573 -17.54 3.34 -2.24
N LEU A 574 -16.75 2.91 -3.23
CA LEU A 574 -16.91 1.61 -3.87
C LEU A 574 -16.55 0.44 -2.95
N VAL A 575 -15.53 0.61 -2.10
CA VAL A 575 -15.20 -0.37 -1.04
C VAL A 575 -16.37 -0.51 -0.06
N LEU A 576 -16.94 0.61 0.40
CA LEU A 576 -18.12 0.60 1.28
C LEU A 576 -19.32 -0.08 0.61
N LEU A 577 -19.55 0.19 -0.68
CA LEU A 577 -20.62 -0.45 -1.45
C LEU A 577 -20.40 -1.97 -1.60
N GLY A 578 -19.14 -2.41 -1.73
CA GLY A 578 -18.77 -3.83 -1.71
C GLY A 578 -19.11 -4.51 -0.38
N PHE A 579 -18.77 -3.88 0.75
CA PHE A 579 -19.15 -4.38 2.08
C PHE A 579 -20.66 -4.41 2.29
N TYR A 580 -21.36 -3.37 1.84
CA TYR A 580 -22.82 -3.32 1.90
C TYR A 580 -23.47 -4.44 1.09
N SER A 581 -22.95 -4.73 -0.11
CA SER A 581 -23.38 -5.87 -0.93
C SER A 581 -23.13 -7.21 -0.21
N GLY A 582 -21.95 -7.38 0.41
CA GLY A 582 -21.65 -8.56 1.23
C GLY A 582 -22.61 -8.74 2.41
N TRP A 583 -22.97 -7.65 3.10
CA TRP A 583 -23.97 -7.69 4.16
C TRP A 583 -25.35 -8.08 3.64
N LEU A 584 -25.81 -7.52 2.52
CA LEU A 584 -27.08 -7.90 1.88
C LEU A 584 -27.12 -9.38 1.49
N PHE A 585 -26.03 -9.93 0.94
CA PHE A 585 -25.93 -11.37 0.69
C PHE A 585 -26.10 -12.21 1.97
N SER A 586 -25.61 -11.72 3.11
CA SER A 586 -25.70 -12.45 4.39
C SER A 586 -27.11 -12.53 4.97
N VAL A 587 -28.06 -11.74 4.47
CA VAL A 587 -29.45 -11.76 4.94
C VAL A 587 -30.11 -13.11 4.64
N GLY A 588 -29.83 -13.70 3.48
CA GLY A 588 -30.34 -15.03 3.10
C GLY A 588 -31.75 -15.01 2.48
N HIS A 589 -32.21 -13.89 1.94
CA HIS A 589 -33.46 -13.81 1.16
C HIS A 589 -33.19 -13.55 -0.33
N TYR A 590 -34.01 -14.13 -1.21
CA TYR A 590 -33.89 -13.98 -2.67
C TYR A 590 -33.82 -12.51 -3.12
N GLY A 591 -34.77 -11.67 -2.70
CA GLY A 591 -34.78 -10.25 -3.11
C GLY A 591 -33.53 -9.49 -2.67
N THR A 592 -33.03 -9.76 -1.46
CA THR A 592 -31.78 -9.16 -0.97
C THR A 592 -30.54 -9.68 -1.69
N ALA A 593 -30.55 -10.94 -2.13
CA ALA A 593 -29.47 -11.53 -2.92
C ALA A 593 -29.38 -10.94 -4.33
N VAL A 594 -30.52 -10.77 -5.01
CA VAL A 594 -30.56 -10.13 -6.33
C VAL A 594 -30.08 -8.68 -6.23
N LEU A 595 -30.56 -7.92 -5.23
CA LEU A 595 -30.11 -6.55 -5.00
C LEU A 595 -28.60 -6.49 -4.69
N ALA A 596 -28.10 -7.37 -3.83
CA ALA A 596 -26.68 -7.47 -3.50
C ALA A 596 -25.83 -7.74 -4.75
N ALA A 597 -26.29 -8.65 -5.63
CA ALA A 597 -25.60 -8.97 -6.86
C ALA A 597 -25.60 -7.80 -7.85
N ALA A 598 -26.72 -7.08 -7.98
CA ALA A 598 -26.82 -5.90 -8.82
C ALA A 598 -25.90 -4.77 -8.33
N LEU A 599 -25.90 -4.47 -7.02
CA LEU A 599 -25.03 -3.47 -6.42
C LEU A 599 -23.54 -3.83 -6.54
N SER A 600 -23.23 -5.11 -6.37
CA SER A 600 -21.88 -5.67 -6.57
C SER A 600 -21.40 -5.50 -8.02
N LEU A 601 -22.28 -5.72 -9.00
CA LEU A 601 -21.99 -5.47 -10.42
C LEU A 601 -21.78 -3.99 -10.71
N VAL A 602 -22.65 -3.11 -10.20
CA VAL A 602 -22.50 -1.65 -10.32
C VAL A 602 -21.16 -1.21 -9.73
N ALA A 603 -20.81 -1.71 -8.53
CA ALA A 603 -19.53 -1.41 -7.89
C ALA A 603 -18.33 -1.83 -8.76
N SER A 604 -18.40 -2.98 -9.42
CA SER A 604 -17.35 -3.46 -10.33
C SER A 604 -17.20 -2.62 -11.60
N ILE A 605 -18.32 -2.17 -12.20
CA ILE A 605 -18.29 -1.28 -13.37
C ILE A 605 -17.69 0.08 -12.96
N LEU A 606 -18.10 0.62 -11.81
CA LEU A 606 -17.63 1.90 -11.32
C LEU A 606 -16.19 1.86 -10.80
N ASP A 607 -15.66 0.69 -10.43
CA ASP A 607 -14.26 0.52 -10.03
C ASP A 607 -13.29 0.91 -11.16
N GLY A 608 -13.70 0.80 -12.43
CA GLY A 608 -12.91 1.34 -13.54
C GLY A 608 -12.77 2.88 -13.52
N CYS A 609 -13.74 3.57 -12.91
CA CYS A 609 -13.80 5.03 -12.94
C CYS A 609 -12.71 5.68 -12.09
N ASP A 610 -12.29 5.08 -10.98
CA ASP A 610 -11.30 5.72 -10.09
C ASP A 610 -9.93 5.84 -10.77
N GLY A 611 -9.49 4.79 -11.48
CA GLY A 611 -8.27 4.74 -12.26
C GLY A 611 -8.36 5.59 -13.51
N GLU A 612 -9.52 5.64 -14.18
CA GLU A 612 -9.76 6.54 -15.31
C GLU A 612 -9.68 8.00 -14.89
N ILE A 613 -10.34 8.39 -13.80
CA ILE A 613 -10.27 9.73 -13.23
C ILE A 613 -8.84 10.05 -12.79
N ALA A 614 -8.15 9.10 -12.15
CA ALA A 614 -6.76 9.29 -11.72
C ALA A 614 -5.83 9.56 -12.92
N ARG A 615 -5.94 8.79 -14.01
CA ARG A 615 -5.18 8.98 -15.25
C ARG A 615 -5.55 10.28 -15.96
N LEU A 616 -6.85 10.55 -16.09
CA LEU A 616 -7.34 11.72 -16.83
C LEU A 616 -7.18 13.04 -16.06
N LYS A 617 -7.13 13.05 -14.72
CA LYS A 617 -6.82 14.23 -13.89
C LYS A 617 -5.35 14.32 -13.44
N TYR A 618 -4.50 13.36 -13.81
CA TYR A 618 -3.12 13.23 -13.34
C TYR A 618 -3.01 13.12 -11.80
N GLN A 619 -4.01 12.50 -11.17
CA GLN A 619 -4.14 12.31 -9.72
C GLN A 619 -3.66 10.93 -9.23
N GLU A 620 -2.99 10.15 -10.07
CA GLU A 620 -2.44 8.85 -9.69
C GLU A 620 -1.56 8.96 -8.44
N SER A 621 -1.80 8.11 -7.45
CA SER A 621 -1.10 8.15 -6.18
C SER A 621 -0.81 6.74 -5.67
N ALA A 622 0.29 6.58 -4.95
CA ALA A 622 0.62 5.30 -4.31
C ALA A 622 -0.45 4.89 -3.28
N LEU A 623 -1.05 5.86 -2.60
CA LEU A 623 -2.18 5.64 -1.70
C LEU A 623 -3.42 5.15 -2.46
N GLY A 624 -3.75 5.74 -3.62
CA GLY A 624 -4.85 5.29 -4.46
C GLY A 624 -4.64 3.85 -4.95
N CYS A 625 -3.46 3.52 -5.45
CA CYS A 625 -3.10 2.15 -5.86
C CYS A 625 -3.17 1.14 -4.69
N TRP A 626 -2.79 1.58 -3.49
CA TRP A 626 -2.94 0.77 -2.27
C TRP A 626 -4.40 0.57 -1.89
N ILE A 627 -5.23 1.62 -1.94
CA ILE A 627 -6.68 1.53 -1.70
C ILE A 627 -7.33 0.61 -2.75
N GLU A 628 -7.00 0.74 -4.03
CA GLU A 628 -7.46 -0.15 -5.12
C GLU A 628 -7.14 -1.61 -4.78
N THR A 629 -5.89 -1.89 -4.38
CA THR A 629 -5.47 -3.27 -4.00
C THR A 629 -6.20 -3.79 -2.76
N VAL A 630 -6.39 -2.97 -1.73
CA VAL A 630 -7.12 -3.37 -0.52
C VAL A 630 -8.61 -3.55 -0.83
N GLY A 631 -9.17 -2.68 -1.66
CA GLY A 631 -10.54 -2.74 -2.13
C GLY A 631 -10.82 -4.01 -2.91
N ASP A 632 -9.95 -4.36 -3.85
CA ASP A 632 -10.00 -5.62 -4.60
C ASP A 632 -10.10 -6.83 -3.66
N TYR A 633 -9.19 -6.95 -2.70
CA TYR A 633 -9.17 -8.11 -1.81
C TYR A 633 -10.32 -8.14 -0.81
N SER A 634 -10.64 -6.99 -0.22
CA SER A 634 -11.75 -6.89 0.74
C SER A 634 -13.10 -7.18 0.09
N TYR A 635 -13.29 -6.81 -1.18
CA TYR A 635 -14.48 -7.12 -1.96
C TYR A 635 -14.75 -8.63 -2.04
N TYR A 636 -13.78 -9.45 -2.47
CA TYR A 636 -13.97 -10.90 -2.56
C TYR A 636 -14.29 -11.52 -1.21
N LEU A 637 -13.58 -11.09 -0.15
CA LEU A 637 -13.84 -11.58 1.20
C LEU A 637 -15.24 -11.23 1.67
N ALA A 638 -15.68 -9.98 1.46
CA ALA A 638 -17.02 -9.53 1.84
C ALA A 638 -18.12 -10.29 1.09
N VAL A 639 -17.98 -10.47 -0.23
CA VAL A 639 -18.96 -11.19 -1.06
C VAL A 639 -19.00 -12.68 -0.70
N PHE A 640 -17.86 -13.36 -0.63
CA PHE A 640 -17.84 -14.80 -0.31
C PHE A 640 -18.30 -15.08 1.12
N PHE A 641 -17.91 -14.26 2.09
CA PHE A 641 -18.40 -14.38 3.45
C PHE A 641 -19.92 -14.14 3.52
N GLY A 642 -20.40 -13.10 2.85
CA GLY A 642 -21.83 -12.77 2.74
C GLY A 642 -22.65 -13.90 2.13
N VAL A 643 -22.25 -14.38 0.95
CA VAL A 643 -22.92 -15.49 0.25
C VAL A 643 -22.88 -16.76 1.09
N THR A 644 -21.77 -17.07 1.77
CA THR A 644 -21.68 -18.24 2.66
C THR A 644 -22.74 -18.19 3.76
N ILE A 645 -22.84 -17.07 4.47
CA ILE A 645 -23.83 -16.91 5.54
C ILE A 645 -25.24 -16.95 4.98
N GLY A 646 -25.49 -16.26 3.87
CA GLY A 646 -26.80 -16.20 3.22
C GLY A 646 -27.30 -17.59 2.81
N VAL A 647 -26.47 -18.37 2.11
CA VAL A 647 -26.80 -19.73 1.67
C VAL A 647 -27.02 -20.67 2.87
N VAL A 648 -26.22 -20.55 3.94
CA VAL A 648 -26.40 -21.38 5.14
C VAL A 648 -27.70 -21.05 5.85
N ARG A 649 -28.10 -19.77 5.89
CA ARG A 649 -29.39 -19.35 6.47
C ARG A 649 -30.57 -19.82 5.65
N ASP A 650 -30.47 -19.71 4.34
CA ASP A 650 -31.52 -20.11 3.40
C ASP A 650 -31.73 -21.64 3.37
N THR A 651 -30.64 -22.40 3.26
CA THR A 651 -30.70 -23.87 3.13
C THR A 651 -30.66 -24.64 4.46
N GLY A 652 -30.24 -24.00 5.56
CA GLY A 652 -30.02 -24.64 6.86
C GLY A 652 -28.87 -25.65 6.91
N SER A 653 -28.11 -25.83 5.83
CA SER A 653 -27.14 -26.92 5.72
C SER A 653 -25.72 -26.52 6.13
N VAL A 654 -25.17 -27.24 7.11
CA VAL A 654 -23.77 -27.11 7.57
C VAL A 654 -22.76 -27.45 6.46
N PHE A 655 -23.18 -28.18 5.42
CA PHE A 655 -22.34 -28.48 4.27
C PHE A 655 -21.84 -27.19 3.58
N PHE A 656 -22.73 -26.23 3.33
CA PHE A 656 -22.37 -24.98 2.67
C PHE A 656 -21.45 -24.11 3.52
N PHE A 657 -21.53 -24.21 4.85
CA PHE A 657 -20.56 -23.55 5.73
C PHE A 657 -19.13 -24.06 5.49
N ARG A 658 -18.95 -25.37 5.31
CA ARG A 658 -17.63 -25.96 5.02
C ARG A 658 -17.12 -25.56 3.64
N ILE A 659 -18.00 -25.55 2.63
CA ILE A 659 -17.65 -25.11 1.27
C ILE A 659 -17.26 -23.62 1.27
N GLY A 660 -17.99 -22.77 1.98
CA GLY A 660 -17.66 -21.37 2.12
C GLY A 660 -16.36 -21.11 2.87
N LEU A 661 -16.09 -21.88 3.94
CA LEU A 661 -14.79 -21.84 4.62
C LEU A 661 -13.64 -22.23 3.67
N LEU A 662 -13.86 -23.27 2.84
CA LEU A 662 -12.90 -23.71 1.83
C LEU A 662 -12.65 -22.63 0.75
N ALA A 663 -13.71 -21.93 0.31
CA ALA A 663 -13.60 -20.82 -0.63
C ALA A 663 -12.82 -19.63 -0.04
N LEU A 664 -13.13 -19.24 1.20
CA LEU A 664 -12.42 -18.16 1.89
C LEU A 664 -10.95 -18.51 2.12
N ALA A 665 -10.66 -19.73 2.58
CA ALA A 665 -9.28 -20.19 2.75
C ALA A 665 -8.50 -20.19 1.43
N GLY A 666 -9.08 -20.74 0.35
CA GLY A 666 -8.46 -20.74 -0.98
C GLY A 666 -8.21 -19.33 -1.51
N THR A 667 -9.14 -18.40 -1.25
CA THR A 667 -9.03 -16.99 -1.63
C THR A 667 -7.91 -16.29 -0.86
N LEU A 668 -7.80 -16.52 0.46
CA LEU A 668 -6.72 -15.97 1.28
C LEU A 668 -5.34 -16.49 0.86
N VAL A 669 -5.22 -17.78 0.56
CA VAL A 669 -3.97 -18.36 0.04
C VAL A 669 -3.64 -17.78 -1.33
N THR A 670 -4.63 -17.64 -2.21
CA THR A 670 -4.47 -16.97 -3.51
C THR A 670 -3.94 -15.55 -3.34
N PHE A 671 -4.52 -14.74 -2.45
CA PHE A 671 -4.06 -13.39 -2.19
C PHE A 671 -2.66 -13.35 -1.59
N ALA A 672 -2.35 -14.24 -0.64
CA ALA A 672 -1.00 -14.33 -0.09
C ALA A 672 0.04 -14.64 -1.19
N LEU A 673 -0.27 -15.56 -2.10
CA LEU A 673 0.59 -15.90 -3.23
C LEU A 673 0.68 -14.77 -4.27
N LEU A 674 -0.43 -14.10 -4.59
CA LEU A 674 -0.42 -12.96 -5.52
C LEU A 674 0.33 -11.76 -4.94
N ILE A 675 0.18 -11.46 -3.65
CA ILE A 675 0.96 -10.43 -2.95
C ILE A 675 2.44 -10.83 -2.97
N TYR A 676 2.75 -12.10 -2.68
CA TYR A 676 4.11 -12.62 -2.76
C TYR A 676 4.71 -12.50 -4.17
N LEU A 677 3.98 -12.92 -5.20
CA LEU A 677 4.38 -12.83 -6.61
C LEU A 677 4.51 -11.38 -7.06
N ARG A 678 3.59 -10.50 -6.67
CA ARG A 678 3.64 -9.07 -6.96
C ARG A 678 4.85 -8.43 -6.28
N ALA A 679 5.15 -8.76 -5.03
CA ALA A 679 6.36 -8.30 -4.36
C ALA A 679 7.65 -8.84 -5.01
N ARG A 680 7.60 -10.06 -5.56
CA ARG A 680 8.72 -10.75 -6.21
C ARG A 680 8.99 -10.23 -7.62
N ILE A 681 8.04 -10.38 -8.55
CA ILE A 681 8.21 -10.15 -10.00
C ILE A 681 8.38 -8.65 -10.33
N THR A 682 7.78 -7.79 -9.52
CA THR A 682 7.38 -6.48 -10.02
C THR A 682 8.38 -5.36 -9.75
N ALA A 683 9.29 -5.46 -8.77
CA ALA A 683 10.26 -4.38 -8.43
C ALA A 683 9.69 -2.94 -8.44
N GLY A 684 8.38 -2.78 -8.17
CA GLY A 684 7.66 -1.49 -8.24
C GLY A 684 6.82 -1.18 -9.50
N GLN A 685 6.73 -2.05 -10.52
CA GLN A 685 5.97 -1.81 -11.78
C GLN A 685 4.76 -2.78 -12.04
N PRO A 686 3.56 -2.52 -11.48
CA PRO A 686 2.41 -3.44 -11.41
C PRO A 686 2.02 -4.19 -12.70
N THR A 687 2.31 -3.64 -13.87
CA THR A 687 1.96 -4.16 -15.19
C THR A 687 2.77 -5.39 -15.61
N ARG A 688 4.00 -5.59 -15.09
CA ARG A 688 4.86 -6.72 -15.47
C ARG A 688 4.33 -8.09 -15.05
N LEU A 689 3.60 -8.17 -13.93
CA LEU A 689 3.09 -9.45 -13.41
C LEU A 689 2.11 -10.13 -14.37
N HIS A 690 1.17 -9.37 -14.94
CA HIS A 690 0.19 -9.91 -15.88
C HIS A 690 0.81 -10.23 -17.25
N ALA A 691 1.76 -9.42 -17.73
CA ALA A 691 2.46 -9.68 -18.98
C ALA A 691 3.33 -10.95 -18.90
N VAL A 692 4.10 -11.12 -17.82
CA VAL A 692 4.97 -12.29 -17.57
C VAL A 692 4.14 -13.54 -17.27
N ALA A 693 3.07 -13.43 -16.48
CA ALA A 693 2.18 -14.57 -16.25
C ALA A 693 1.46 -15.00 -17.54
N LYS A 694 1.05 -14.04 -18.37
CA LYS A 694 0.41 -14.32 -19.67
C LYS A 694 1.40 -15.00 -20.63
N SER A 695 2.58 -14.44 -20.85
CA SER A 695 3.57 -14.99 -21.80
C SER A 695 4.03 -16.40 -21.40
N ARG A 696 4.31 -16.63 -20.11
CA ARG A 696 4.82 -17.92 -19.63
C ARG A 696 3.74 -18.98 -19.47
N MET A 697 2.50 -18.60 -19.19
CA MET A 697 1.39 -19.56 -19.20
C MET A 697 0.96 -19.94 -20.62
N THR A 698 1.10 -19.06 -21.62
CA THR A 698 0.86 -19.43 -23.03
C THR A 698 1.96 -20.27 -23.64
N ALA A 699 3.17 -20.26 -23.08
CA ALA A 699 4.32 -21.02 -23.58
C ALA A 699 4.29 -22.52 -23.23
N ASP A 700 3.41 -22.95 -22.31
CA ASP A 700 3.35 -24.35 -21.84
C ASP A 700 1.99 -24.99 -22.22
N PRO A 701 1.95 -25.90 -23.23
CA PRO A 701 0.72 -26.36 -23.87
C PRO A 701 -0.02 -27.49 -23.13
N SER A 702 0.14 -27.61 -21.80
CA SER A 702 -0.57 -28.63 -21.01
C SER A 702 -2.09 -28.40 -20.96
N VAL A 703 -2.86 -29.50 -20.97
CA VAL A 703 -4.35 -29.49 -20.90
C VAL A 703 -4.86 -28.71 -19.69
N TRP A 704 -4.18 -28.85 -18.55
CA TRP A 704 -4.45 -28.11 -17.32
C TRP A 704 -4.33 -26.60 -17.51
N THR A 705 -3.29 -26.14 -18.21
CA THR A 705 -3.06 -24.72 -18.47
C THR A 705 -4.15 -24.12 -19.34
N ARG A 706 -4.63 -24.86 -20.36
CA ARG A 706 -5.76 -24.43 -21.22
C ARG A 706 -7.08 -24.32 -20.44
N LEU A 707 -7.38 -25.31 -19.60
CA LEU A 707 -8.57 -25.29 -18.75
C LEU A 707 -8.58 -24.06 -17.83
N ILE A 708 -7.45 -23.80 -17.17
CA ILE A 708 -7.32 -22.66 -16.26
C ILE A 708 -7.41 -21.34 -17.02
N TRP A 709 -6.81 -21.22 -18.20
CA TRP A 709 -6.90 -19.99 -19.00
C TRP A 709 -8.32 -19.71 -19.50
N THR A 710 -9.10 -20.76 -19.72
CA THR A 710 -10.51 -20.65 -20.11
C THR A 710 -11.38 -20.17 -18.94
N VAL A 711 -11.08 -20.62 -17.72
CA VAL A 711 -11.89 -20.32 -16.52
C VAL A 711 -11.41 -19.07 -15.76
N ALA A 712 -10.13 -18.74 -15.79
CA ALA A 712 -9.54 -17.61 -15.07
C ALA A 712 -10.22 -16.25 -15.34
N PRO A 713 -10.64 -15.91 -16.57
CA PRO A 713 -11.37 -14.68 -16.83
C PRO A 713 -12.67 -14.56 -16.03
N VAL A 714 -13.36 -15.67 -15.77
CA VAL A 714 -14.63 -15.72 -15.02
C VAL A 714 -14.44 -15.33 -13.55
N GLY A 715 -13.30 -15.70 -12.97
CA GLY A 715 -12.96 -15.39 -11.58
C GLY A 715 -12.47 -13.95 -11.34
N THR A 716 -12.34 -13.13 -12.39
CA THR A 716 -11.87 -11.74 -12.26
C THR A 716 -12.98 -10.82 -11.72
N ARG A 717 -12.59 -9.75 -11.02
CA ARG A 717 -13.51 -8.76 -10.44
C ARG A 717 -14.38 -8.10 -11.52
N ALA A 718 -13.90 -8.07 -12.76
CA ALA A 718 -14.62 -7.55 -13.91
C ALA A 718 -15.75 -8.46 -14.41
N ALA A 719 -15.63 -9.80 -14.26
CA ALA A 719 -16.56 -10.76 -14.84
C ALA A 719 -17.42 -11.51 -13.80
N MET A 720 -16.85 -11.84 -12.64
CA MET A 720 -17.50 -12.58 -11.57
C MET A 720 -18.85 -11.98 -11.12
N PRO A 721 -19.02 -10.65 -10.97
CA PRO A 721 -20.30 -10.07 -10.56
C PRO A 721 -21.45 -10.34 -11.56
N TYR A 722 -21.16 -10.45 -12.86
CA TYR A 722 -22.17 -10.82 -13.87
C TYR A 722 -22.68 -12.24 -13.64
N GLY A 723 -21.76 -13.18 -13.37
CA GLY A 723 -22.11 -14.56 -13.06
C GLY A 723 -22.90 -14.67 -11.75
N ILE A 724 -22.52 -13.90 -10.72
CA ILE A 724 -23.26 -13.85 -9.46
C ILE A 724 -24.67 -13.30 -9.68
N LEU A 725 -24.84 -12.23 -10.47
CA LEU A 725 -26.16 -11.67 -10.76
C LEU A 725 -27.04 -12.67 -11.53
N PHE A 726 -26.49 -13.34 -12.54
CA PHE A 726 -27.22 -14.37 -13.27
C PHE A 726 -27.68 -15.52 -12.36
N LEU A 727 -26.78 -16.05 -11.52
CA LEU A 727 -27.09 -17.12 -10.59
C LEU A 727 -28.02 -16.67 -9.45
N ALA A 728 -27.92 -15.42 -9.01
CA ALA A 728 -28.85 -14.86 -8.03
C ALA A 728 -30.26 -14.71 -8.61
N LEU A 729 -30.38 -14.24 -9.87
CA LEU A 729 -31.67 -14.16 -10.56
C LEU A 729 -32.32 -15.54 -10.75
N ALA A 730 -31.50 -16.56 -11.03
CA ALA A 730 -31.92 -17.95 -11.17
C ALA A 730 -32.11 -18.69 -9.82
N ASP A 731 -32.02 -18.00 -8.70
CA ASP A 731 -32.11 -18.57 -7.34
C ASP A 731 -31.12 -19.72 -7.07
N ALA A 732 -29.94 -19.63 -7.68
CA ALA A 732 -28.89 -20.65 -7.67
C ALA A 732 -27.62 -20.15 -6.95
N LEU A 733 -27.76 -19.32 -5.92
CA LEU A 733 -26.64 -18.82 -5.12
C LEU A 733 -25.71 -19.92 -4.53
N PRO A 734 -26.20 -21.10 -4.10
CA PRO A 734 -25.32 -22.17 -3.64
C PRO A 734 -24.26 -22.57 -4.69
N VAL A 735 -24.60 -22.46 -5.99
CA VAL A 735 -23.67 -22.74 -7.09
C VAL A 735 -22.52 -21.74 -7.11
N VAL A 736 -22.78 -20.45 -6.81
CA VAL A 736 -21.73 -19.42 -6.68
C VAL A 736 -20.69 -19.87 -5.65
N LEU A 737 -21.14 -20.41 -4.52
CA LEU A 737 -20.25 -20.83 -3.44
C LEU A 737 -19.37 -22.02 -3.83
N VAL A 738 -19.94 -23.00 -4.52
CA VAL A 738 -19.21 -24.17 -5.04
C VAL A 738 -18.18 -23.72 -6.09
N LEU A 739 -18.58 -22.87 -7.03
CA LEU A 739 -17.68 -22.33 -8.05
C LEU A 739 -16.55 -21.48 -7.43
N ALA A 740 -16.85 -20.70 -6.40
CA ALA A 740 -15.85 -19.93 -5.65
C ALA A 740 -14.84 -20.84 -4.94
N ALA A 741 -15.32 -21.92 -4.30
CA ALA A 741 -14.46 -22.90 -3.65
C ALA A 741 -13.54 -23.60 -4.65
N LEU A 742 -14.09 -24.10 -5.76
CA LEU A 742 -13.32 -24.76 -6.81
C LEU A 742 -12.33 -23.80 -7.47
N GLY A 743 -12.79 -22.61 -7.88
CA GLY A 743 -11.99 -21.63 -8.59
C GLY A 743 -10.82 -21.11 -7.77
N SER A 744 -11.07 -20.68 -6.52
CA SER A 744 -10.01 -20.16 -5.65
C SER A 744 -8.97 -21.23 -5.31
N ASN A 745 -9.41 -22.47 -5.06
CA ASN A 745 -8.48 -23.55 -4.73
C ASN A 745 -7.65 -24.01 -5.92
N LEU A 746 -8.26 -24.18 -7.09
CA LEU A 746 -7.56 -24.51 -8.32
C LEU A 746 -6.53 -23.42 -8.68
N TYR A 747 -6.88 -22.15 -8.47
CA TYR A 747 -6.02 -21.03 -8.83
C TYR A 747 -4.75 -20.96 -7.97
N TRP A 748 -4.86 -21.07 -6.63
CA TRP A 748 -3.65 -21.06 -5.80
C TRP A 748 -2.79 -22.33 -6.02
N LEU A 749 -3.40 -23.50 -6.19
CA LEU A 749 -2.69 -24.74 -6.53
C LEU A 749 -1.88 -24.55 -7.81
N THR A 750 -2.49 -23.97 -8.84
CA THR A 750 -1.81 -23.65 -10.10
C THR A 750 -0.67 -22.66 -9.91
N LEU A 751 -0.91 -21.56 -9.18
CA LEU A 751 0.12 -20.57 -8.89
C LEU A 751 1.30 -21.21 -8.16
N THR A 752 1.06 -22.18 -7.27
CA THR A 752 2.13 -22.93 -6.59
C THR A 752 2.87 -23.90 -7.51
N LEU A 753 2.15 -24.60 -8.40
CA LEU A 753 2.76 -25.55 -9.34
C LEU A 753 3.62 -24.84 -10.39
N LYS A 754 3.13 -23.71 -10.94
CA LYS A 754 3.85 -22.88 -11.91
C LYS A 754 4.74 -21.82 -11.25
N LEU A 755 4.88 -21.84 -9.92
CA LEU A 755 5.64 -20.82 -9.19
C LEU A 755 7.09 -20.75 -9.65
N LYS A 756 7.68 -21.90 -10.00
CA LYS A 756 9.05 -22.01 -10.51
C LYS A 756 9.19 -21.35 -11.89
N ASP A 757 8.27 -21.67 -12.80
CA ASP A 757 8.28 -21.14 -14.18
C ASP A 757 7.97 -19.64 -14.22
N LEU A 758 7.03 -19.18 -13.37
CA LEU A 758 6.67 -17.76 -13.23
C LEU A 758 7.79 -16.91 -12.61
N LEU A 759 8.75 -17.51 -11.90
CA LEU A 759 9.84 -16.82 -11.20
C LEU A 759 11.22 -16.97 -11.88
N ARG A 760 11.32 -17.70 -13.00
CA ARG A 760 12.56 -17.82 -13.79
C ARG A 760 13.01 -16.43 -14.28
N ASP A 761 14.29 -16.07 -14.25
CA ASP A 761 14.74 -14.72 -14.65
C ASP A 761 14.86 -14.62 -16.19
N ASP A 762 14.49 -13.49 -16.81
CA ASP A 762 14.59 -13.22 -18.26
C ASP A 762 16.04 -13.14 -18.80
N GLN A 763 17.06 -13.55 -18.03
CA GLN A 763 18.47 -13.46 -18.43
C GLN A 763 18.99 -14.65 -19.25
N GLU A 764 18.22 -15.74 -19.39
CA GLU A 764 18.64 -16.88 -20.22
C GLU A 764 18.26 -16.75 -21.71
N GLU A 765 17.36 -15.83 -22.09
CA GLU A 765 16.89 -15.70 -23.49
C GLU A 765 17.69 -14.72 -24.36
N THR A 766 18.52 -13.82 -23.78
CA THR A 766 19.39 -12.92 -24.56
C THR A 766 20.71 -13.53 -25.01
N VAL A 767 20.95 -14.82 -24.75
CA VAL A 767 22.15 -15.55 -25.23
C VAL A 767 21.82 -16.52 -26.37
N ALA A 768 20.57 -16.57 -26.82
CA ALA A 768 20.14 -17.45 -27.90
C ALA A 768 19.21 -16.74 -28.90
N VAL A 769 19.59 -15.55 -29.38
CA VAL A 769 19.25 -15.03 -30.72
C VAL A 769 20.41 -14.17 -31.22
#